data_AF-A0A0H2R4H0-F1
#
_entry.id   AF-A0A0H2R4H0-F1
#
_cell.length_a   1.000
_cell.length_b   1.000
_cell.length_c   1.000
_cell.angle_alpha   90.00
_cell.angle_beta   90.00
_cell.angle_gamma   90.00
#
_symmetry.space_group_name_H-M   'P 1'
#
loop_
_entity.id
_entity.type
_entity.pdbx_description
1 polymer ?
#
loop_
_entity_poly.entity_id
_entity_poly.type
_entity_poly.pdbx_seq_one_letter_code
_entity_poly.pdbx_strand_id
1 'polypeptide(L)'
;MPGSSMTQAMQSKYPHTVNDPSTSSLALFQPGTSTEGTVYASSSAEQSQQSSQPKNMSSTSTTSDSSLRAFSKRIGDSVALALAKTAPTQVLSLQQVSSQIRRLCLHDDTTLRQRHADFQRALCSGRISTQDMRSLKALCAKLVSFMSKDEKQLNTKFTEEVFALAVKHPIIYTTIQTCVRDDSTLNIDATIFDFFSSDYYKDIYRRWSIFFANHQGNESMESYVEAVKETLSSSQLNIMAGQCLACALSLEVIGSEALSLLDLWEYLLGQITEIDDQWDIVTARPWCRILDICIENILLSGKSIHQFLRLSRNVSERLSALVEQYPGDFPSLFAVFFAAPSVFFHRDTKTGTVEISGVEFQHQHAYARGWDVAQTVSSIYKFSAHPVILSSSGRSKYPGVKNGLPADTWTMFYEVADHVLECYQRGFGLWHSQAEGRRFSSWIRKRFAFLIELSLDLLANKNNNGPASSDETGALATFFIAQSFDIDCYTKAAIKEEVRNDNREVETRKLHLLNTHSMLYSPVKVLNGLYNLAYLPLLDHTPFLRRFNSGGKMHISLESLPGLSDGVIHSRSDILGEMTVDTMLIDKHSLIFLRCRFGALSEPFEVTGHFPLLAGYDDKTGKALYVALVHWPGEEVDRWYLTCVEDGAILARYIDEVGEEKPTEEFFVLALRHDPSDIVPPYPQTHKGAMDPTGPLHWLPFWPKKDPEYFEDERLRKADEALESILVGIQKENVLLSGFEKEEEGQFSWFEDDLEEKYGDDDQLICADAAAAEGENEEGEDDDTVTLRGFY
;
A
#
# COMPACT_ATOMS: atom_id res chain seq x y z
N MET A 1 18.55 -48.30 44.42
CA MET A 1 18.55 -47.45 45.64
C MET A 1 18.18 -46.03 45.25
N PRO A 2 17.39 -45.32 46.07
CA PRO A 2 16.08 -44.85 45.62
C PRO A 2 15.74 -43.39 45.98
N GLY A 3 14.55 -42.96 45.56
CA GLY A 3 13.76 -41.87 46.16
C GLY A 3 13.63 -40.65 45.23
N SER A 4 12.47 -40.07 44.96
CA SER A 4 11.20 -40.14 45.67
C SER A 4 10.05 -39.61 44.81
N SER A 5 8.92 -40.31 44.93
CA SER A 5 7.56 -39.94 44.51
C SER A 5 7.03 -38.74 45.32
N MET A 6 6.16 -37.91 44.71
CA MET A 6 4.93 -37.49 45.38
C MET A 6 3.88 -36.94 44.41
N THR A 7 2.83 -37.73 44.22
CA THR A 7 1.50 -37.34 43.78
C THR A 7 0.76 -36.74 44.98
N GLN A 8 0.10 -35.59 44.83
CA GLN A 8 -0.97 -35.22 45.76
C GLN A 8 -2.04 -34.37 45.06
N ALA A 9 -3.23 -34.97 44.95
CA ALA A 9 -4.49 -34.28 44.75
C ALA A 9 -4.92 -33.60 46.06
N MET A 10 -5.51 -32.41 45.98
CA MET A 10 -6.34 -31.89 47.05
C MET A 10 -7.52 -31.08 46.50
N GLN A 11 -8.72 -31.64 46.76
CA GLN A 11 -10.01 -30.96 46.77
C GLN A 11 -10.06 -29.95 47.93
N SER A 12 -10.70 -28.80 47.72
CA SER A 12 -11.37 -27.99 48.77
C SER A 12 -12.09 -26.81 48.11
N LYS A 13 -13.40 -26.89 47.86
CA LYS A 13 -14.46 -26.30 48.69
C LYS A 13 -14.23 -24.83 49.07
N TYR A 14 -15.04 -23.93 48.49
CA TYR A 14 -15.46 -22.68 49.14
C TYR A 14 -16.99 -22.53 48.99
N PRO A 15 -17.70 -22.09 50.05
CA PRO A 15 -19.15 -22.01 50.08
C PRO A 15 -19.69 -20.65 49.63
N HIS A 16 -20.93 -20.67 49.15
CA HIS A 16 -21.82 -19.51 49.10
C HIS A 16 -22.04 -18.93 50.50
N THR A 17 -21.91 -17.61 50.63
CA THR A 17 -22.68 -16.83 51.60
C THR A 17 -23.04 -15.47 51.02
N VAL A 18 -24.36 -15.31 50.87
CA VAL A 18 -25.13 -14.07 50.75
C VAL A 18 -24.82 -13.16 51.94
N ASN A 19 -24.71 -11.84 51.69
CA ASN A 19 -25.16 -10.81 52.62
C ASN A 19 -25.25 -9.45 51.91
N ASP A 20 -26.47 -8.92 51.86
CA ASP A 20 -26.78 -7.49 51.78
C ASP A 20 -26.08 -6.71 52.91
N PRO A 21 -25.83 -5.41 52.70
CA PRO A 21 -26.64 -4.49 53.48
C PRO A 21 -27.12 -3.26 52.69
N SER A 22 -28.36 -2.92 52.99
CA SER A 22 -29.01 -1.68 52.62
C SER A 22 -28.59 -0.49 53.48
N THR A 23 -28.81 0.69 52.90
CA THR A 23 -29.03 2.02 53.51
C THR A 23 -27.86 2.78 54.15
N SER A 24 -27.45 3.85 53.47
CA SER A 24 -27.32 5.18 54.09
C SER A 24 -27.50 6.29 53.04
N SER A 25 -28.24 7.31 53.47
CA SER A 25 -28.79 8.46 52.74
C SER A 25 -27.88 9.69 52.80
N LEU A 26 -28.22 10.70 51.98
CA LEU A 26 -27.77 12.12 51.92
C LEU A 26 -26.52 12.41 51.05
N ALA A 27 -26.49 13.40 50.15
CA ALA A 27 -27.39 14.52 49.86
C ALA A 27 -27.21 15.04 48.42
N LEU A 28 -28.25 15.76 47.99
CA LEU A 28 -28.43 16.49 46.75
C LEU A 28 -27.29 17.45 46.39
N PHE A 29 -26.93 17.46 45.10
CA PHE A 29 -26.68 18.69 44.35
C PHE A 29 -27.24 18.52 42.93
N GLN A 30 -28.30 19.28 42.60
CA GLN A 30 -28.72 19.51 41.21
C GLN A 30 -27.79 20.55 40.57
N PRO A 31 -27.63 20.51 39.24
CA PRO A 31 -28.29 21.58 38.49
C PRO A 31 -28.92 21.15 37.16
N GLY A 32 -30.01 21.84 36.81
CA GLY A 32 -30.18 22.38 35.47
C GLY A 32 -30.80 21.48 34.42
N THR A 33 -32.13 21.42 34.40
CA THR A 33 -32.94 21.10 33.22
C THR A 33 -32.74 22.14 32.13
N SER A 34 -32.33 21.74 30.92
CA SER A 34 -32.74 22.41 29.69
C SER A 34 -32.59 21.52 28.45
N THR A 35 -33.71 21.42 27.74
CA THR A 35 -33.91 21.26 26.29
C THR A 35 -33.56 19.92 25.64
N GLU A 36 -34.63 19.21 25.30
CA GLU A 36 -34.75 18.21 24.24
C GLU A 36 -33.98 18.63 22.98
N GLY A 37 -32.96 17.84 22.63
CA GLY A 37 -32.25 17.91 21.37
C GLY A 37 -32.57 16.67 20.54
N THR A 38 -33.37 16.87 19.49
CA THR A 38 -33.68 15.90 18.45
C THR A 38 -32.38 15.38 17.82
N VAL A 39 -32.15 14.07 17.89
CA VAL A 39 -31.03 13.38 17.26
C VAL A 39 -31.26 13.35 15.74
N TYR A 40 -30.49 14.15 15.00
CA TYR A 40 -30.39 14.04 13.55
C TYR A 40 -29.38 12.94 13.19
N ALA A 41 -29.88 11.86 12.61
CA ALA A 41 -29.07 10.95 11.80
C ALA A 41 -28.48 11.75 10.63
N SER A 42 -27.16 11.94 10.64
CA SER A 42 -26.45 12.60 9.56
C SER A 42 -26.06 11.55 8.53
N SER A 43 -26.88 11.42 7.47
CA SER A 43 -26.46 10.73 6.26
C SER A 43 -25.33 11.53 5.61
N SER A 44 -24.20 10.86 5.42
CA SER A 44 -23.07 11.43 4.70
C SER A 44 -23.38 11.32 3.20
N ALA A 45 -23.99 12.36 2.66
CA ALA A 45 -24.11 12.52 1.21
C ALA A 45 -22.71 12.81 0.64
N GLU A 46 -22.12 11.83 -0.03
CA GLU A 46 -20.99 12.02 -0.92
C GLU A 46 -21.39 13.00 -2.03
N GLN A 47 -20.97 14.25 -1.89
CA GLN A 47 -20.96 15.18 -3.00
C GLN A 47 -19.88 14.73 -3.98
N SER A 48 -20.36 14.14 -5.08
CA SER A 48 -19.73 14.06 -6.39
C SER A 48 -18.65 15.13 -6.57
N GLN A 49 -17.40 14.67 -6.68
CA GLN A 49 -16.29 15.47 -7.17
C GLN A 49 -16.61 15.92 -8.60
N GLN A 50 -17.14 17.14 -8.73
CA GLN A 50 -17.11 17.87 -9.98
C GLN A 50 -15.65 18.10 -10.35
N SER A 51 -15.21 17.34 -11.34
CA SER A 51 -14.11 17.63 -12.26
C SER A 51 -13.91 19.14 -12.40
N SER A 52 -12.90 19.68 -11.71
CA SER A 52 -12.35 21.00 -12.00
C SER A 52 -11.59 20.91 -13.32
N GLN A 53 -12.32 21.04 -14.42
CA GLN A 53 -11.74 21.40 -15.71
C GLN A 53 -10.99 22.73 -15.55
N PRO A 54 -9.80 22.87 -16.15
CA PRO A 54 -9.13 24.15 -16.19
C PRO A 54 -9.99 25.12 -17.01
N LYS A 55 -10.44 26.21 -16.39
CA LYS A 55 -11.06 27.34 -17.08
C LYS A 55 -10.07 27.85 -18.13
N ASN A 56 -10.37 27.54 -19.40
CA ASN A 56 -9.85 28.26 -20.56
C ASN A 56 -10.18 29.75 -20.42
N MET A 57 -9.23 30.53 -19.91
CA MET A 57 -9.25 31.97 -20.10
C MET A 57 -8.78 32.26 -21.51
N SER A 58 -9.74 32.53 -22.38
CA SER A 58 -9.54 33.21 -23.65
C SER A 58 -8.92 34.59 -23.38
N SER A 59 -7.60 34.68 -23.54
CA SER A 59 -6.87 35.95 -23.57
C SER A 59 -7.15 36.67 -24.88
N THR A 60 -7.97 37.71 -24.80
CA THR A 60 -8.04 38.76 -25.82
C THR A 60 -6.71 39.49 -25.91
N SER A 61 -6.28 39.66 -27.17
CA SER A 61 -5.05 40.30 -27.63
C SER A 61 -4.83 41.69 -27.02
N THR A 62 -3.71 41.84 -26.30
CA THR A 62 -3.07 43.14 -26.07
C THR A 62 -1.73 43.16 -26.78
N THR A 63 -1.60 44.10 -27.71
CA THR A 63 -0.43 44.34 -28.54
C THR A 63 0.67 45.05 -27.75
N SER A 64 1.91 44.67 -28.08
CA SER A 64 3.16 45.45 -27.97
C SER A 64 3.61 45.91 -26.59
N ASP A 65 4.26 45.01 -25.84
CA ASP A 65 5.25 45.42 -24.83
C ASP A 65 6.42 44.42 -24.62
N SER A 66 6.51 43.38 -25.47
CA SER A 66 7.56 42.34 -25.38
C SER A 66 8.91 42.75 -25.99
N SER A 67 8.93 43.78 -26.85
CA SER A 67 10.14 44.18 -27.60
C SER A 67 11.20 44.87 -26.72
N LEU A 68 10.78 45.69 -25.74
CA LEU A 68 11.72 46.43 -24.89
C LEU A 68 12.35 45.56 -23.79
N ARG A 69 11.67 44.51 -23.32
CA ARG A 69 12.27 43.51 -22.41
C ARG A 69 13.27 42.60 -23.12
N ALA A 70 13.03 42.24 -24.38
CA ALA A 70 13.99 41.46 -25.17
C ALA A 70 15.28 42.25 -25.46
N PHE A 71 15.17 43.56 -25.68
CA PHE A 71 16.31 44.42 -26.00
C PHE A 71 17.21 44.69 -24.78
N SER A 72 16.63 44.93 -23.60
CA SER A 72 17.40 45.12 -22.36
C SER A 72 18.11 43.84 -21.89
N LYS A 73 17.49 42.66 -22.06
CA LYS A 73 18.12 41.35 -21.80
C LYS A 73 19.36 41.14 -22.69
N ARG A 74 19.25 41.44 -23.99
CA ARG A 74 20.37 41.28 -24.96
C ARG A 74 21.58 42.18 -24.69
N ILE A 75 21.38 43.41 -24.17
CA ILE A 75 22.50 44.31 -23.84
C ILE A 75 23.27 43.78 -22.62
N GLY A 76 22.56 43.33 -21.57
CA GLY A 76 23.18 42.71 -20.40
C GLY A 76 23.98 41.44 -20.76
N ASP A 77 23.43 40.62 -21.66
CA ASP A 77 24.09 39.39 -22.13
C ASP A 77 25.35 39.68 -22.96
N SER A 78 25.34 40.71 -23.81
CA SER A 78 26.51 41.11 -24.61
C SER A 78 27.68 41.59 -23.74
N VAL A 79 27.40 42.35 -22.67
CA VAL A 79 28.41 42.82 -21.72
C VAL A 79 28.97 41.67 -20.88
N ALA A 80 28.12 40.75 -20.40
CA ALA A 80 28.56 39.57 -19.67
C ALA A 80 29.46 38.65 -20.53
N LEU A 81 29.13 38.52 -21.82
CA LEU A 81 29.87 37.72 -22.78
C LEU A 81 31.20 38.37 -23.19
N ALA A 82 31.24 39.71 -23.27
CA ALA A 82 32.47 40.47 -23.47
C ALA A 82 33.41 40.38 -22.26
N LEU A 83 32.87 40.44 -21.04
CA LEU A 83 33.62 40.24 -19.79
C LEU A 83 34.14 38.81 -19.67
N ALA A 84 33.38 37.80 -20.08
CA ALA A 84 33.85 36.41 -20.08
C ALA A 84 35.02 36.16 -21.05
N LYS A 85 35.13 36.96 -22.13
CA LYS A 85 36.20 36.86 -23.12
C LYS A 85 37.51 37.54 -22.68
N THR A 86 37.43 38.55 -21.81
CA THR A 86 38.58 39.39 -21.44
C THR A 86 38.99 39.22 -19.98
N ALA A 87 38.14 38.63 -19.13
CA ALA A 87 38.49 38.35 -17.76
C ALA A 87 39.61 37.29 -17.71
N PRO A 88 40.62 37.48 -16.84
CA PRO A 88 41.61 36.46 -16.55
C PRO A 88 40.92 35.13 -16.21
N THR A 89 41.56 34.01 -16.57
CA THR A 89 41.08 32.64 -16.34
C THR A 89 40.70 32.32 -14.90
N GLN A 90 41.01 33.19 -13.94
CA GLN A 90 40.71 33.04 -12.51
C GLN A 90 39.39 33.70 -12.04
N VAL A 91 38.67 34.47 -12.87
CA VAL A 91 37.58 35.33 -12.36
C VAL A 91 36.19 34.69 -12.43
N LEU A 92 35.92 33.78 -13.37
CA LEU A 92 34.60 33.15 -13.50
C LEU A 92 34.55 31.82 -12.75
N SER A 93 33.54 31.68 -11.89
CA SER A 93 33.20 30.40 -11.27
C SER A 93 32.54 29.45 -12.28
N LEU A 94 32.62 28.14 -12.03
CA LEU A 94 31.93 27.11 -12.80
C LEU A 94 30.45 27.45 -13.01
N GLN A 95 29.73 27.79 -11.94
CA GLN A 95 28.30 28.09 -11.99
C GLN A 95 27.99 29.26 -12.93
N GLN A 96 28.85 30.28 -12.99
CA GLN A 96 28.70 31.40 -13.91
C GLN A 96 28.90 30.97 -15.37
N VAL A 97 29.94 30.16 -15.64
CA VAL A 97 30.20 29.62 -16.99
C VAL A 97 29.05 28.74 -17.45
N SER A 98 28.59 27.81 -16.62
CA SER A 98 27.46 26.94 -16.92
C SER A 98 26.17 27.73 -17.15
N SER A 99 25.90 28.75 -16.33
CA SER A 99 24.72 29.62 -16.50
C SER A 99 24.78 30.45 -17.79
N GLN A 100 25.98 30.85 -18.24
CA GLN A 100 26.15 31.50 -19.54
C GLN A 100 25.90 30.53 -20.69
N ILE A 101 26.40 29.29 -20.59
CA ILE A 101 26.14 28.24 -21.59
C ILE A 101 24.64 27.96 -21.70
N ARG A 102 23.94 27.77 -20.57
CA ARG A 102 22.48 27.54 -20.54
C ARG A 102 21.71 28.66 -21.22
N ARG A 103 22.06 29.93 -20.96
CA ARG A 103 21.44 31.10 -21.62
C ARG A 103 21.71 31.12 -23.12
N LEU A 104 22.96 30.91 -23.52
CA LEU A 104 23.37 30.92 -24.93
C LEU A 104 22.68 29.81 -25.74
N CYS A 105 22.47 28.66 -25.11
CA CYS A 105 21.77 27.52 -25.68
C CYS A 105 20.25 27.52 -25.42
N LEU A 106 19.69 28.61 -24.89
CA LEU A 106 18.25 28.78 -24.66
C LEU A 106 17.62 27.64 -23.83
N HIS A 107 18.29 27.19 -22.76
CA HIS A 107 17.79 26.10 -21.92
C HIS A 107 16.45 26.43 -21.25
N ASP A 108 16.22 27.71 -20.93
CA ASP A 108 14.98 28.18 -20.33
C ASP A 108 13.81 28.21 -21.33
N ASP A 109 14.11 28.33 -22.62
CA ASP A 109 13.11 28.48 -23.69
C ASP A 109 12.85 27.18 -24.45
N THR A 110 13.60 26.12 -24.17
CA THR A 110 13.52 24.83 -24.88
C THR A 110 13.39 23.67 -23.92
N THR A 111 12.63 22.64 -24.28
CA THR A 111 12.59 21.39 -23.52
C THR A 111 13.74 20.47 -23.90
N LEU A 112 14.06 19.48 -23.05
CA LEU A 112 15.06 18.46 -23.36
C LEU A 112 14.72 17.75 -24.69
N ARG A 113 13.47 17.30 -24.84
CA ARG A 113 12.96 16.66 -26.06
C ARG A 113 13.15 17.52 -27.31
N GLN A 114 12.81 18.81 -27.24
CA GLN A 114 12.99 19.74 -28.36
C GLN A 114 14.45 19.86 -28.76
N ARG A 115 15.37 20.03 -27.79
CA ARG A 115 16.81 20.18 -28.07
C ARG A 115 17.38 18.96 -28.79
N HIS A 116 17.03 17.75 -28.37
CA HIS A 116 17.48 16.53 -29.03
C HIS A 116 16.80 16.32 -30.39
N ALA A 117 15.50 16.57 -30.51
CA ALA A 117 14.79 16.46 -31.79
C ALA A 117 15.30 17.45 -32.85
N ASP A 118 15.56 18.70 -32.47
CA ASP A 118 16.06 19.74 -33.38
C ASP A 118 17.48 19.41 -33.88
N PHE A 119 18.30 18.80 -33.03
CA PHE A 119 19.63 18.34 -33.39
C PHE A 119 19.57 17.21 -34.41
N GLN A 120 18.69 16.21 -34.20
CA GLN A 120 18.51 15.09 -35.13
C GLN A 120 17.98 15.54 -36.50
N ARG A 121 17.16 16.60 -36.56
CA ARG A 121 16.65 17.15 -37.82
C ARG A 121 17.67 18.05 -38.55
N ALA A 122 18.90 18.18 -38.05
CA ALA A 122 19.90 19.13 -38.52
C ALA A 122 19.43 20.62 -38.54
N LEU A 123 18.32 20.93 -37.86
CA LEU A 123 17.76 22.29 -37.76
C LEU A 123 18.57 23.19 -36.82
N CYS A 124 19.46 22.61 -36.02
CA CYS A 124 20.34 23.33 -35.11
C CYS A 124 21.35 24.25 -35.82
N SER A 125 21.79 23.91 -37.04
CA SER A 125 22.80 24.69 -37.78
C SER A 125 22.34 26.13 -38.09
N GLY A 126 21.03 26.40 -38.05
CA GLY A 126 20.47 27.75 -38.28
C GLY A 126 20.08 28.51 -37.01
N ARG A 127 20.04 27.88 -35.83
CA ARG A 127 19.53 28.52 -34.60
C ARG A 127 20.56 29.31 -33.82
N ILE A 128 21.81 28.85 -33.79
CA ILE A 128 22.89 29.51 -33.06
C ILE A 128 23.73 30.31 -34.06
N SER A 129 23.88 31.61 -33.83
CA SER A 129 24.70 32.45 -34.71
C SER A 129 26.17 32.01 -34.67
N THR A 130 26.94 32.29 -35.72
CA THR A 130 28.39 31.98 -35.73
C THR A 130 29.17 32.70 -34.62
N GLN A 131 28.68 33.86 -34.17
CA GLN A 131 29.22 34.60 -33.03
C GLN A 131 28.94 33.87 -31.71
N ASP A 132 27.71 33.37 -31.55
CA ASP A 132 27.29 32.61 -30.37
C ASP A 132 28.00 31.27 -30.31
N MET A 133 28.13 30.56 -31.42
CA MET A 133 28.87 29.29 -31.49
C MET A 133 30.35 29.46 -31.08
N ARG A 134 31.00 30.54 -31.53
CA ARG A 134 32.38 30.88 -31.07
C ARG A 134 32.43 31.13 -29.56
N SER A 135 31.40 31.76 -29.02
CA SER A 135 31.33 32.07 -27.60
C SER A 135 31.03 30.82 -26.77
N LEU A 136 30.16 29.92 -27.28
CA LEU A 136 29.93 28.60 -26.71
C LEU A 136 31.21 27.78 -26.68
N LYS A 137 31.97 27.72 -27.79
CA LYS A 137 33.25 27.03 -27.84
C LYS A 137 34.24 27.55 -26.80
N ALA A 138 34.35 28.88 -26.63
CA ALA A 138 35.21 29.46 -25.59
C ALA A 138 34.76 29.09 -24.17
N LEU A 139 33.46 29.10 -23.89
CA LEU A 139 32.90 28.70 -22.59
C LEU A 139 33.07 27.20 -22.33
N CYS A 140 32.87 26.34 -23.34
CA CYS A 140 33.11 24.90 -23.24
C CYS A 140 34.59 24.58 -23.03
N ALA A 141 35.52 25.25 -23.75
CA ALA A 141 36.95 25.10 -23.50
C ALA A 141 37.31 25.52 -22.07
N LYS A 142 36.67 26.58 -21.55
CA LYS A 142 36.82 26.99 -20.16
C LYS A 142 36.29 25.95 -19.18
N LEU A 143 35.14 25.34 -19.45
CA LEU A 143 34.63 24.21 -18.66
C LEU A 143 35.63 23.04 -18.63
N VAL A 144 36.16 22.66 -19.79
CA VAL A 144 37.16 21.59 -19.89
C VAL A 144 38.42 21.92 -19.08
N SER A 145 38.84 23.19 -19.05
CA SER A 145 39.98 23.63 -18.25
C SER A 145 39.78 23.47 -16.73
N PHE A 146 38.54 23.54 -16.22
CA PHE A 146 38.25 23.28 -14.80
C PHE A 146 38.42 21.82 -14.40
N MET A 147 38.47 20.90 -15.37
CA MET A 147 38.65 19.47 -15.12
C MET A 147 40.12 19.02 -15.15
N SER A 148 41.07 19.96 -15.29
CA SER A 148 42.50 19.67 -15.30
C SER A 148 43.00 19.20 -13.93
N LYS A 149 43.95 18.25 -13.90
CA LYS A 149 44.33 17.41 -12.73
C LYS A 149 44.85 18.11 -11.46
N ASP A 150 45.06 19.42 -11.46
CA ASP A 150 45.71 20.11 -10.33
C ASP A 150 44.80 20.29 -9.09
N GLU A 151 43.48 20.04 -9.17
CA GLU A 151 42.54 20.15 -8.04
C GLU A 151 41.77 18.84 -7.76
N LYS A 152 42.47 17.82 -7.20
CA LYS A 152 41.92 16.47 -6.96
C LYS A 152 40.65 16.41 -6.10
N GLN A 153 40.37 17.38 -5.22
CA GLN A 153 39.19 17.36 -4.33
C GLN A 153 37.98 18.15 -4.85
N LEU A 154 38.16 19.05 -5.83
CA LEU A 154 37.06 19.84 -6.41
C LEU A 154 36.45 19.20 -7.66
N ASN A 155 37.08 18.15 -8.20
CA ASN A 155 36.80 17.63 -9.54
C ASN A 155 35.40 16.99 -9.68
N THR A 156 34.86 16.28 -8.69
CA THR A 156 33.61 15.52 -8.90
C THR A 156 32.40 16.39 -9.22
N LYS A 157 32.20 17.50 -8.49
CA LYS A 157 31.12 18.46 -8.78
C LYS A 157 31.28 19.12 -10.15
N PHE A 158 32.53 19.35 -10.59
CA PHE A 158 32.81 19.91 -11.91
C PHE A 158 32.45 18.91 -13.02
N THR A 159 32.90 17.67 -12.88
CA THR A 159 32.58 16.60 -13.81
C THR A 159 31.06 16.37 -13.92
N GLU A 160 30.35 16.35 -12.78
CA GLU A 160 28.88 16.23 -12.73
C GLU A 160 28.17 17.35 -13.49
N GLU A 161 28.55 18.61 -13.27
CA GLU A 161 27.95 19.75 -13.96
C GLU A 161 28.25 19.74 -15.48
N VAL A 162 29.47 19.35 -15.87
CA VAL A 162 29.86 19.23 -17.29
C VAL A 162 29.06 18.13 -17.98
N PHE A 163 28.91 16.96 -17.37
CA PHE A 163 28.07 15.89 -17.89
C PHE A 163 26.61 16.28 -17.94
N ALA A 164 26.06 16.90 -16.89
CA ALA A 164 24.69 17.36 -16.87
C ALA A 164 24.40 18.36 -18.02
N LEU A 165 25.32 19.26 -18.34
CA LEU A 165 25.18 20.16 -19.49
C LEU A 165 25.28 19.42 -20.84
N ALA A 166 26.24 18.51 -20.97
CA ALA A 166 26.47 17.76 -22.21
C ALA A 166 25.29 16.82 -22.53
N VAL A 167 24.77 16.11 -21.53
CA VAL A 167 23.57 15.26 -21.65
C VAL A 167 22.35 16.08 -22.06
N LYS A 168 22.13 17.24 -21.43
CA LYS A 168 20.93 18.05 -21.66
C LYS A 168 20.88 18.72 -23.03
N HIS A 169 22.00 18.80 -23.75
CA HIS A 169 22.05 19.48 -25.04
C HIS A 169 23.14 18.92 -26.00
N PRO A 170 22.75 18.40 -27.18
CA PRO A 170 23.70 17.85 -28.16
C PRO A 170 24.76 18.79 -28.71
N ILE A 171 24.45 20.08 -28.89
CA ILE A 171 25.43 21.07 -29.35
C ILE A 171 26.52 21.27 -28.30
N ILE A 172 26.16 21.26 -27.01
CA ILE A 172 27.13 21.37 -25.93
C ILE A 172 28.05 20.14 -25.94
N TYR A 173 27.48 18.93 -26.05
CA TYR A 173 28.25 17.68 -26.15
C TYR A 173 29.27 17.71 -27.29
N THR A 174 28.84 18.02 -28.52
CA THR A 174 29.75 18.05 -29.69
C THR A 174 30.78 19.17 -29.61
N THR A 175 30.43 20.31 -28.99
CA THR A 175 31.36 21.42 -28.78
C THR A 175 32.44 21.06 -27.75
N ILE A 176 32.06 20.42 -26.64
CA ILE A 176 33.02 19.92 -25.64
C ILE A 176 33.94 18.89 -26.27
N GLN A 177 33.39 17.93 -27.02
CA GLN A 177 34.19 16.95 -27.77
C GLN A 177 35.20 17.60 -28.71
N THR A 178 34.81 18.68 -29.40
CA THR A 178 35.73 19.44 -30.26
C THR A 178 36.82 20.10 -29.43
N CYS A 179 36.48 20.70 -28.28
CA CYS A 179 37.47 21.34 -27.39
C CYS A 179 38.49 20.33 -26.84
N VAL A 180 38.03 19.15 -26.43
CA VAL A 180 38.90 18.06 -25.91
C VAL A 180 39.87 17.56 -26.98
N ARG A 181 39.42 17.49 -28.24
CA ARG A 181 40.28 17.09 -29.38
C ARG A 181 41.28 18.16 -29.79
N ASP A 182 40.83 19.41 -29.83
CA ASP A 182 41.65 20.54 -30.27
C ASP A 182 42.76 20.87 -29.25
N ASP A 183 42.49 20.68 -27.96
CA ASP A 183 43.39 21.06 -26.88
C ASP A 183 44.09 19.88 -26.21
N SER A 184 44.85 19.14 -27.03
CA SER A 184 45.71 18.03 -26.58
C SER A 184 46.76 18.41 -25.52
N THR A 185 46.91 19.71 -25.22
CA THR A 185 47.88 20.22 -24.24
C THR A 185 47.33 20.31 -22.82
N LEU A 186 46.01 20.23 -22.64
CA LEU A 186 45.40 20.24 -21.32
C LEU A 186 45.66 18.91 -20.61
N ASN A 187 46.10 18.96 -19.35
CA ASN A 187 46.25 17.79 -18.49
C ASN A 187 44.87 17.34 -17.97
N ILE A 188 43.98 16.98 -18.89
CA ILE A 188 42.63 16.50 -18.60
C ILE A 188 42.74 15.11 -17.97
N ASP A 189 41.82 14.81 -17.06
CA ASP A 189 41.65 13.45 -16.56
C ASP A 189 41.41 12.46 -17.72
N ALA A 190 42.11 11.32 -17.69
CA ALA A 190 42.05 10.33 -18.76
C ALA A 190 40.62 9.79 -18.96
N THR A 191 39.86 9.62 -17.87
CA THR A 191 38.47 9.13 -17.93
C THR A 191 37.57 10.11 -18.68
N ILE A 192 37.78 11.42 -18.48
CA ILE A 192 36.99 12.46 -19.15
C ILE A 192 37.42 12.62 -20.60
N PHE A 193 38.72 12.51 -20.87
CA PHE A 193 39.23 12.51 -22.24
C PHE A 193 38.63 11.35 -23.05
N ASP A 194 38.64 10.14 -22.49
CA ASP A 194 38.07 8.94 -23.11
C ASP A 194 36.57 9.10 -23.35
N PHE A 195 35.85 9.64 -22.38
CA PHE A 195 34.43 9.91 -22.50
C PHE A 195 34.07 10.77 -23.73
N PHE A 196 34.79 11.85 -23.98
CA PHE A 196 34.48 12.73 -25.10
C PHE A 196 35.15 12.30 -26.41
N SER A 197 36.20 11.48 -26.36
CA SER A 197 37.01 11.13 -27.54
C SER A 197 36.67 9.76 -28.14
N SER A 198 36.31 8.79 -27.31
CA SER A 198 36.05 7.40 -27.72
C SER A 198 34.76 7.28 -28.54
N ASP A 199 34.77 6.37 -29.51
CA ASP A 199 33.57 6.04 -30.31
C ASP A 199 32.51 5.31 -29.48
N TYR A 200 32.93 4.60 -28.44
CA TYR A 200 32.02 3.90 -27.53
C TYR A 200 31.06 4.87 -26.82
N TYR A 201 31.58 5.90 -26.16
CA TYR A 201 30.75 6.90 -25.47
C TYR A 201 29.93 7.77 -26.43
N LYS A 202 30.42 7.99 -27.67
CA LYS A 202 29.62 8.63 -28.72
C LYS A 202 28.40 7.79 -29.11
N ASP A 203 28.55 6.47 -29.18
CA ASP A 203 27.42 5.58 -29.47
C ASP A 203 26.39 5.62 -28.34
N ILE A 204 26.84 5.54 -27.09
CA ILE A 204 25.97 5.68 -25.91
C ILE A 204 25.19 7.01 -25.98
N TYR A 205 25.90 8.12 -26.14
CA TYR A 205 25.28 9.43 -26.23
C TYR A 205 24.27 9.51 -27.40
N ARG A 206 24.61 8.93 -28.56
CA ARG A 206 23.74 8.91 -29.73
C ARG A 206 22.45 8.16 -29.44
N ARG A 207 22.51 6.96 -28.86
CA ARG A 207 21.33 6.15 -28.51
C ARG A 207 20.40 6.91 -27.55
N TRP A 208 20.95 7.47 -26.49
CA TRP A 208 20.19 8.32 -25.56
C TRP A 208 19.63 9.58 -26.23
N SER A 209 20.38 10.22 -27.12
CA SER A 209 19.88 11.37 -27.86
C SER A 209 18.73 11.03 -28.80
N ILE A 210 18.69 9.82 -29.36
CA ILE A 210 17.57 9.36 -30.17
C ILE A 210 16.35 9.10 -29.28
N PHE A 211 16.56 8.43 -28.13
CA PHE A 211 15.54 8.23 -27.11
C PHE A 211 14.90 9.56 -26.65
N PHE A 212 15.71 10.56 -26.29
CA PHE A 212 15.21 11.87 -25.88
C PHE A 212 14.43 12.61 -26.96
N ALA A 213 14.79 12.43 -28.23
CA ALA A 213 14.11 13.09 -29.34
C ALA A 213 12.68 12.56 -29.55
N ASN A 214 12.30 11.43 -28.92
CA ASN A 214 11.05 10.71 -29.09
C ASN A 214 10.66 10.63 -30.56
N HIS A 215 11.54 10.02 -31.36
CA HIS A 215 11.39 10.08 -32.80
C HIS A 215 10.12 9.32 -33.22
N GLN A 216 9.23 9.98 -33.95
CA GLN A 216 8.07 9.38 -34.62
C GLN A 216 8.49 8.45 -35.79
N GLY A 217 9.61 7.75 -35.65
CA GLY A 217 10.07 6.76 -36.62
C GLY A 217 9.21 5.50 -36.57
N ASN A 218 9.40 4.62 -37.55
CA ASN A 218 8.71 3.33 -37.61
C ASN A 218 9.20 2.33 -36.55
N GLU A 219 10.27 2.64 -35.82
CA GLU A 219 10.81 1.79 -34.75
C GLU A 219 9.96 1.90 -33.49
N SER A 220 9.68 0.76 -32.85
CA SER A 220 8.91 0.73 -31.60
C SER A 220 9.71 1.35 -30.45
N MET A 221 9.00 1.93 -29.48
CA MET A 221 9.60 2.45 -28.24
C MET A 221 10.42 1.37 -27.52
N GLU A 222 9.95 0.12 -27.55
CA GLU A 222 10.63 -1.06 -27.00
C GLU A 222 12.03 -1.26 -27.60
N SER A 223 12.19 -1.12 -28.92
CA SER A 223 13.50 -1.24 -29.58
C SER A 223 14.49 -0.18 -29.08
N TYR A 224 14.02 1.04 -28.80
CA TYR A 224 14.87 2.09 -28.24
C TYR A 224 15.21 1.83 -26.77
N VAL A 225 14.25 1.33 -25.99
CA VAL A 225 14.46 0.95 -24.59
C VAL A 225 15.53 -0.13 -24.50
N GLU A 226 15.47 -1.18 -25.30
CA GLU A 226 16.49 -2.24 -25.32
C GLU A 226 17.87 -1.71 -25.74
N ALA A 227 17.92 -0.89 -26.79
CA ALA A 227 19.18 -0.27 -27.23
C ALA A 227 19.80 0.62 -26.13
N VAL A 228 18.97 1.25 -25.29
CA VAL A 228 19.42 2.06 -24.15
C VAL A 228 19.81 1.18 -22.96
N LYS A 229 19.09 0.09 -22.67
CA LYS A 229 19.45 -0.89 -21.63
C LYS A 229 20.86 -1.42 -21.85
N GLU A 230 21.23 -1.77 -23.09
CA GLU A 230 22.60 -2.19 -23.44
C GLU A 230 23.68 -1.18 -23.00
N THR A 231 23.36 0.12 -22.96
CA THR A 231 24.30 1.16 -22.49
C THR A 231 24.45 1.21 -20.97
N LEU A 232 23.47 0.66 -20.23
CA LEU A 232 23.47 0.53 -18.77
C LEU A 232 24.12 -0.79 -18.32
N SER A 233 24.13 -1.84 -19.15
CA SER A 233 24.67 -3.17 -18.83
C SER A 233 26.19 -3.30 -18.90
N SER A 234 26.92 -2.22 -19.19
CA SER A 234 28.37 -2.29 -19.39
C SER A 234 29.07 -2.76 -18.11
N SER A 235 30.05 -3.67 -18.23
CA SER A 235 30.84 -4.22 -17.10
C SER A 235 31.49 -3.16 -16.21
N GLN A 236 31.66 -1.95 -16.72
CA GLN A 236 31.98 -0.75 -15.97
C GLN A 236 30.80 0.20 -16.13
N LEU A 237 29.78 0.06 -15.29
CA LEU A 237 28.55 0.88 -15.33
C LEU A 237 28.87 2.30 -15.82
N ASN A 238 28.26 2.66 -16.95
CA ASN A 238 28.65 3.87 -17.65
C ASN A 238 28.04 5.13 -17.00
N ILE A 239 28.86 5.94 -16.35
CA ILE A 239 28.43 7.20 -15.69
C ILE A 239 27.62 8.08 -16.66
N MET A 240 27.94 8.07 -17.96
CA MET A 240 27.15 8.81 -18.97
C MET A 240 25.73 8.29 -19.07
N ALA A 241 25.58 6.97 -19.20
CA ALA A 241 24.27 6.34 -19.33
C ALA A 241 23.43 6.60 -18.07
N GLY A 242 24.05 6.56 -16.88
CA GLY A 242 23.41 6.97 -15.63
C GLY A 242 22.94 8.43 -15.62
N GLN A 243 23.78 9.37 -16.07
CA GLN A 243 23.42 10.79 -16.20
C GLN A 243 22.33 11.04 -17.26
N CYS A 244 22.35 10.28 -18.36
CA CYS A 244 21.28 10.27 -19.34
C CYS A 244 19.97 9.77 -18.74
N LEU A 245 19.98 8.65 -18.01
CA LEU A 245 18.78 8.15 -17.34
C LEU A 245 18.25 9.17 -16.33
N ALA A 246 19.12 9.78 -15.53
CA ALA A 246 18.72 10.83 -14.60
C ALA A 246 17.98 11.97 -15.33
N CYS A 247 18.49 12.42 -16.48
CA CYS A 247 17.81 13.41 -17.30
C CYS A 247 16.51 12.88 -17.91
N ALA A 248 16.44 11.62 -18.32
CA ALA A 248 15.23 10.98 -18.84
C ALA A 248 14.11 10.96 -17.80
N LEU A 249 14.45 10.64 -16.55
CA LEU A 249 13.53 10.62 -15.43
C LEU A 249 12.97 12.00 -15.09
N SER A 250 13.64 13.09 -15.51
CA SER A 250 13.11 14.45 -15.35
C SER A 250 12.03 14.84 -16.38
N LEU A 251 11.81 14.03 -17.43
CA LEU A 251 10.83 14.33 -18.47
C LEU A 251 9.40 14.18 -17.97
N GLU A 252 8.53 15.14 -18.26
CA GLU A 252 7.08 15.02 -18.01
C GLU A 252 6.44 14.08 -19.04
N VAL A 253 6.36 12.78 -18.71
CA VAL A 253 5.77 11.74 -19.57
C VAL A 253 4.62 11.01 -18.88
N ILE A 254 3.67 10.52 -19.67
CA ILE A 254 2.48 9.78 -19.21
C ILE A 254 2.29 8.51 -20.07
N GLY A 255 1.51 7.55 -19.57
CA GLY A 255 1.15 6.33 -20.32
C GLY A 255 2.36 5.42 -20.60
N SER A 256 2.46 4.91 -21.83
CA SER A 256 3.50 3.93 -22.22
C SER A 256 4.93 4.49 -22.13
N GLU A 257 5.14 5.78 -22.35
CA GLU A 257 6.45 6.41 -22.17
C GLU A 257 6.89 6.37 -20.70
N ALA A 258 5.96 6.54 -19.75
CA ALA A 258 6.26 6.43 -18.32
C ALA A 258 6.61 4.99 -17.92
N LEU A 259 5.92 3.99 -18.48
CA LEU A 259 6.25 2.58 -18.30
C LEU A 259 7.65 2.23 -18.84
N SER A 260 8.01 2.81 -19.99
CA SER A 260 9.35 2.64 -20.58
C SER A 260 10.45 3.22 -19.69
N LEU A 261 10.21 4.37 -19.06
CA LEU A 261 11.15 4.94 -18.09
C LEU A 261 11.23 4.12 -16.80
N LEU A 262 10.12 3.53 -16.36
CA LEU A 262 10.09 2.63 -15.21
C LEU A 262 10.93 1.38 -15.48
N ASP A 263 10.79 0.78 -16.67
CA ASP A 263 11.56 -0.38 -17.11
C ASP A 263 13.08 -0.06 -17.17
N LEU A 264 13.47 1.09 -17.73
CA LEU A 264 14.87 1.53 -17.72
C LEU A 264 15.42 1.76 -16.30
N TRP A 265 14.59 2.28 -15.41
CA TRP A 265 14.95 2.52 -14.01
C TRP A 265 15.14 1.20 -13.26
N GLU A 266 14.18 0.27 -13.36
CA GLU A 266 14.27 -1.07 -12.77
C GLU A 266 15.46 -1.84 -13.33
N TYR A 267 15.74 -1.70 -14.64
CA TYR A 267 16.91 -2.29 -15.27
C TYR A 267 18.22 -1.76 -14.67
N LEU A 268 18.37 -0.44 -14.52
CA LEU A 268 19.56 0.14 -13.87
C LEU A 268 19.72 -0.41 -12.45
N LEU A 269 18.64 -0.44 -11.68
CA LEU A 269 18.70 -0.95 -10.32
C LEU A 269 19.10 -2.43 -10.28
N GLY A 270 18.57 -3.24 -11.20
CA GLY A 270 18.99 -4.61 -11.43
C GLY A 270 20.48 -4.73 -11.71
N GLN A 271 21.02 -3.89 -12.60
CA GLN A 271 22.46 -3.87 -12.91
C GLN A 271 23.31 -3.45 -11.71
N ILE A 272 22.88 -2.45 -10.94
CA ILE A 272 23.58 -2.07 -9.70
C ILE A 272 23.55 -3.22 -8.69
N THR A 273 22.47 -4.01 -8.66
CA THR A 273 22.39 -5.22 -7.85
C THR A 273 23.11 -6.44 -8.41
N GLU A 274 23.65 -6.43 -9.62
CA GLU A 274 24.43 -7.57 -10.12
C GLU A 274 25.92 -7.40 -9.85
N ILE A 275 26.36 -6.17 -9.59
CA ILE A 275 27.77 -5.91 -9.35
C ILE A 275 28.12 -6.41 -7.95
N ASP A 276 29.13 -7.27 -7.92
CA ASP A 276 29.63 -7.98 -6.75
C ASP A 276 30.11 -7.03 -5.63
N ASP A 277 30.29 -7.56 -4.42
CA ASP A 277 30.70 -6.86 -3.19
C ASP A 277 32.07 -6.13 -3.31
N GLN A 278 32.75 -6.25 -4.45
CA GLN A 278 34.03 -5.61 -4.75
C GLN A 278 33.91 -4.17 -5.26
N TRP A 279 32.80 -3.47 -4.99
CA TRP A 279 32.72 -2.03 -5.24
C TRP A 279 33.81 -1.29 -4.45
N ASP A 280 34.87 -0.87 -5.14
CA ASP A 280 35.79 0.12 -4.59
C ASP A 280 35.01 1.41 -4.33
N ILE A 281 35.33 2.09 -3.23
CA ILE A 281 34.76 3.39 -2.82
C ILE A 281 34.83 4.40 -3.98
N VAL A 282 35.87 4.28 -4.82
CA VAL A 282 36.11 5.15 -5.97
C VAL A 282 35.03 4.98 -7.06
N THR A 283 34.56 3.76 -7.32
CA THR A 283 33.52 3.49 -8.33
C THR A 283 32.11 3.66 -7.78
N ALA A 284 31.93 3.43 -6.48
CA ALA A 284 30.62 3.46 -5.82
C ALA A 284 30.00 4.86 -5.76
N ARG A 285 30.77 5.84 -5.28
CA ARG A 285 30.26 7.19 -4.98
C ARG A 285 29.64 7.93 -6.16
N PRO A 286 30.23 7.93 -7.37
CA PRO A 286 29.60 8.55 -8.53
C PRO A 286 28.21 7.98 -8.80
N TRP A 287 28.02 6.67 -8.60
CA TRP A 287 26.74 6.00 -8.80
C TRP A 287 25.72 6.33 -7.71
N CYS A 288 26.13 6.39 -6.44
CA CYS A 288 25.25 6.86 -5.36
C CYS A 288 24.67 8.24 -5.67
N ARG A 289 25.49 9.16 -6.18
CA ARG A 289 25.03 10.49 -6.58
C ARG A 289 24.12 10.48 -7.79
N ILE A 290 24.43 9.68 -8.81
CA ILE A 290 23.54 9.51 -9.97
C ILE A 290 22.18 8.98 -9.53
N LEU A 291 22.16 7.99 -8.65
CA LEU A 291 20.93 7.44 -8.08
C LEU A 291 20.14 8.50 -7.31
N ASP A 292 20.81 9.32 -6.49
CA ASP A 292 20.14 10.41 -5.79
C ASP A 292 19.55 11.45 -6.75
N ILE A 293 20.27 11.80 -7.82
CA ILE A 293 19.77 12.70 -8.88
C ILE A 293 18.60 12.05 -9.64
N CYS A 294 18.64 10.74 -9.91
CA CYS A 294 17.51 10.02 -10.49
C CYS A 294 16.27 10.14 -9.60
N ILE A 295 16.43 9.92 -8.30
CA ILE A 295 15.35 10.07 -7.31
C ILE A 295 14.85 11.53 -7.29
N GLU A 296 15.75 12.51 -7.20
CA GLU A 296 15.43 13.94 -7.27
C GLU A 296 14.61 14.28 -8.53
N ASN A 297 15.00 13.74 -9.69
CA ASN A 297 14.32 14.01 -10.95
C ASN A 297 12.97 13.30 -11.07
N ILE A 298 12.83 12.07 -10.54
CA ILE A 298 11.52 11.39 -10.43
C ILE A 298 10.58 12.28 -9.61
N LEU A 299 11.04 12.75 -8.46
CA LEU A 299 10.31 13.61 -7.54
C LEU A 299 9.90 14.95 -8.21
N LEU A 300 10.87 15.64 -8.81
CA LEU A 300 10.68 16.93 -9.51
C LEU A 300 9.68 16.84 -10.66
N SER A 301 9.63 15.71 -11.35
CA SER A 301 8.75 15.51 -12.51
C SER A 301 7.28 15.27 -12.16
N GLY A 302 6.94 15.18 -10.87
CA GLY A 302 5.57 14.90 -10.41
C GLY A 302 5.09 13.47 -10.68
N LYS A 303 5.98 12.56 -11.09
CA LYS A 303 5.64 11.15 -11.26
C LYS A 303 5.32 10.51 -9.91
N SER A 304 4.46 9.49 -9.94
CA SER A 304 4.15 8.71 -8.73
C SER A 304 5.40 7.96 -8.29
N ILE A 305 6.03 8.48 -7.27
CA ILE A 305 7.18 7.87 -6.62
C ILE A 305 6.88 6.45 -6.12
N HIS A 306 5.63 6.14 -5.74
CA HIS A 306 5.22 4.77 -5.40
C HIS A 306 5.42 3.80 -6.57
N GLN A 307 5.19 4.24 -7.81
CA GLN A 307 5.45 3.41 -9.00
C GLN A 307 6.95 3.18 -9.20
N PHE A 308 7.76 4.24 -9.11
CA PHE A 308 9.20 4.17 -9.33
C PHE A 308 9.99 3.52 -8.19
N LEU A 309 9.38 3.37 -7.01
CA LEU A 309 10.02 2.74 -5.85
C LEU A 309 9.35 1.44 -5.45
N ARG A 310 8.55 0.84 -6.34
CA ARG A 310 8.14 -0.54 -6.18
C ARG A 310 9.32 -1.48 -6.47
N LEU A 311 10.40 -1.30 -5.70
CA LEU A 311 11.62 -2.08 -5.81
C LEU A 311 11.33 -3.52 -5.43
N SER A 312 11.83 -4.46 -6.23
CA SER A 312 11.92 -5.86 -5.83
C SER A 312 12.71 -5.96 -4.52
N ARG A 313 12.44 -7.01 -3.74
CA ARG A 313 13.07 -7.19 -2.43
C ARG A 313 14.60 -7.13 -2.51
N ASN A 314 15.19 -7.81 -3.50
CA ASN A 314 16.65 -7.84 -3.72
C ASN A 314 17.22 -6.45 -4.02
N VAL A 315 16.51 -5.65 -4.82
CA VAL A 315 16.90 -4.27 -5.15
C VAL A 315 16.84 -3.38 -3.92
N SER A 316 15.78 -3.51 -3.13
CA SER A 316 15.61 -2.75 -1.89
C SER A 316 16.73 -3.02 -0.88
N GLU A 317 17.05 -4.29 -0.64
CA GLU A 317 18.08 -4.71 0.33
C GLU A 317 19.46 -4.15 -0.06
N ARG A 318 19.84 -4.23 -1.34
CA ARG A 318 21.13 -3.69 -1.80
C ARG A 318 21.18 -2.16 -1.85
N LEU A 319 20.11 -1.51 -2.29
CA LEU A 319 20.05 -0.05 -2.25
C LEU A 319 20.17 0.46 -0.80
N SER A 320 19.58 -0.25 0.16
CA SER A 320 19.73 0.06 1.59
C SER A 320 21.18 -0.06 2.05
N ALA A 321 21.86 -1.15 1.69
CA ALA A 321 23.28 -1.32 1.98
C ALA A 321 24.14 -0.18 1.40
N LEU A 322 23.84 0.30 0.19
CA LEU A 322 24.53 1.46 -0.40
C LEU A 322 24.24 2.77 0.35
N VAL A 323 22.97 3.00 0.74
CA VAL A 323 22.55 4.18 1.50
C VAL A 323 23.22 4.21 2.87
N GLU A 324 23.36 3.06 3.52
CA GLU A 324 24.10 2.91 4.79
C GLU A 324 25.59 3.19 4.65
N GLN A 325 26.19 2.69 3.58
CA GLN A 325 27.62 2.85 3.35
C GLN A 325 27.96 4.30 2.97
N TYR A 326 27.06 4.99 2.27
CA TYR A 326 27.28 6.33 1.71
C TYR A 326 26.12 7.31 2.00
N PRO A 327 25.70 7.54 3.26
CA PRO A 327 24.50 8.31 3.56
C PRO A 327 24.57 9.77 3.09
N GLY A 328 25.77 10.34 3.04
CA GLY A 328 25.99 11.70 2.56
C GLY A 328 25.85 11.89 1.04
N ASP A 329 25.81 10.81 0.26
CA ASP A 329 25.65 10.85 -1.20
C ASP A 329 24.18 10.65 -1.64
N PHE A 330 23.24 10.52 -0.68
CA PHE A 330 21.79 10.33 -0.92
C PHE A 330 20.88 11.44 -0.32
N PRO A 331 21.21 12.73 -0.43
CA PRO A 331 20.46 13.79 0.25
C PRO A 331 18.98 13.87 -0.14
N SER A 332 18.62 13.58 -1.41
CA SER A 332 17.24 13.63 -1.89
C SER A 332 16.42 12.45 -1.38
N LEU A 333 17.01 11.25 -1.38
CA LEU A 333 16.43 10.07 -0.74
C LEU A 333 16.19 10.35 0.76
N PHE A 334 17.19 10.87 1.48
CA PHE A 334 17.03 11.24 2.90
C PHE A 334 15.95 12.30 3.13
N ALA A 335 15.89 13.33 2.27
CA ALA A 335 14.87 14.36 2.37
C ALA A 335 13.44 13.86 2.11
N VAL A 336 13.27 12.73 1.45
CA VAL A 336 11.95 12.15 1.16
C VAL A 336 11.53 11.09 2.16
N PHE A 337 12.36 10.08 2.39
CA PHE A 337 11.96 8.96 3.26
C PHE A 337 12.25 9.22 4.72
N PHE A 338 13.27 10.01 5.03
CA PHE A 338 13.73 10.20 6.40
C PHE A 338 13.43 11.60 6.94
N ALA A 339 12.77 12.45 6.14
CA ALA A 339 12.24 13.70 6.66
C ALA A 339 11.18 13.41 7.73
N ALA A 340 11.29 14.13 8.84
CA ALA A 340 10.24 14.11 9.85
C ALA A 340 8.95 14.60 9.19
N PRO A 341 7.86 13.81 9.23
CA PRO A 341 6.59 14.22 8.69
C PRO A 341 6.05 15.41 9.49
N SER A 342 5.17 16.17 8.86
CA SER A 342 4.37 17.19 9.53
C SER A 342 3.01 16.62 9.90
N VAL A 343 2.54 17.02 11.07
CA VAL A 343 1.19 16.74 11.53
C VAL A 343 0.37 18.01 11.31
N PHE A 344 -0.62 17.92 10.44
CA PHE A 344 -1.52 19.03 10.14
C PHE A 344 -2.76 18.93 11.00
N PHE A 345 -3.11 20.05 11.63
CA PHE A 345 -4.29 20.15 12.49
C PHE A 345 -5.41 20.85 11.74
N HIS A 346 -6.47 20.11 11.45
CA HIS A 346 -7.69 20.65 10.88
C HIS A 346 -8.52 21.28 11.98
N ARG A 347 -8.90 22.55 11.82
CA ARG A 347 -9.67 23.30 12.82
C ARG A 347 -11.07 23.55 12.29
N ASP A 348 -12.09 23.16 13.06
CA ASP A 348 -13.47 23.55 12.75
C ASP A 348 -13.77 24.88 13.43
N THR A 349 -14.18 25.88 12.64
CA THR A 349 -14.57 27.20 13.15
C THR A 349 -16.08 27.36 13.28
N LYS A 350 -16.87 26.36 12.89
CA LYS A 350 -18.34 26.46 12.85
C LYS A 350 -18.97 26.52 14.24
N THR A 351 -18.32 25.97 15.26
CA THR A 351 -18.82 25.94 16.64
C THR A 351 -18.54 27.23 17.42
N GLY A 352 -17.79 28.18 16.84
CA GLY A 352 -17.35 29.39 17.54
C GLY A 352 -16.17 29.17 18.51
N THR A 353 -15.83 27.91 18.79
CA THR A 353 -14.56 27.48 19.41
C THR A 353 -13.62 27.00 18.30
N VAL A 354 -12.33 27.33 18.39
CA VAL A 354 -11.32 26.81 17.45
C VAL A 354 -10.92 25.42 17.93
N GLU A 355 -11.75 24.43 17.67
CA GLU A 355 -11.48 23.04 18.04
C GLU A 355 -10.76 22.32 16.90
N ILE A 356 -9.75 21.53 17.24
CA ILE A 356 -9.09 20.65 16.28
C ILE A 356 -10.06 19.51 16.00
N SER A 357 -10.61 19.47 14.78
CA SER A 357 -11.56 18.45 14.34
C SER A 357 -10.87 17.26 13.68
N GLY A 358 -9.60 17.44 13.25
CA GLY A 358 -8.84 16.35 12.67
C GLY A 358 -7.34 16.55 12.69
N VAL A 359 -6.63 15.44 12.57
CA VAL A 359 -5.19 15.37 12.45
C VAL A 359 -4.84 14.58 11.21
N GLU A 360 -3.97 15.14 10.37
CA GLU A 360 -3.52 14.51 9.14
C GLU A 360 -2.00 14.40 9.12
N PHE A 361 -1.53 13.21 8.77
CA PHE A 361 -0.13 12.96 8.46
C PHE A 361 0.15 13.50 7.06
N GLN A 362 1.10 14.43 6.92
CA GLN A 362 1.58 14.84 5.60
C GLN A 362 3.07 15.13 5.64
N HIS A 363 3.78 14.65 4.64
CA HIS A 363 5.19 14.97 4.47
C HIS A 363 5.38 16.45 4.13
N GLN A 364 6.39 17.06 4.75
CA GLN A 364 6.76 18.46 4.48
C GLN A 364 7.30 18.63 3.06
N HIS A 365 7.91 17.57 2.51
CA HIS A 365 8.50 17.61 1.21
C HIS A 365 7.42 17.66 0.13
N ALA A 366 7.50 18.64 -0.77
CA ALA A 366 6.47 18.88 -1.79
C ALA A 366 6.17 17.63 -2.65
N TYR A 367 7.15 16.76 -2.82
CA TYR A 367 7.05 15.54 -3.64
C TYR A 367 6.47 14.32 -2.91
N ALA A 368 6.47 14.33 -1.57
CA ALA A 368 5.78 13.33 -0.76
C ALA A 368 4.38 13.81 -0.33
N ARG A 369 3.91 14.92 -0.92
CA ARG A 369 2.54 15.40 -0.72
C ARG A 369 1.55 14.33 -1.21
N GLY A 370 0.69 13.87 -0.30
CA GLY A 370 -0.30 12.83 -0.59
C GLY A 370 0.15 11.42 -0.23
N TRP A 371 1.39 11.24 0.23
CA TRP A 371 1.79 9.99 0.87
C TRP A 371 1.02 9.79 2.16
N ASP A 372 0.37 8.65 2.27
CA ASP A 372 -0.20 8.18 3.53
C ASP A 372 0.87 7.48 4.39
N VAL A 373 0.46 7.08 5.60
CA VAL A 373 1.34 6.38 6.53
C VAL A 373 1.81 5.04 5.95
N ALA A 374 0.97 4.27 5.26
CA ALA A 374 1.34 2.95 4.73
C ALA A 374 2.39 3.04 3.62
N GLN A 375 2.24 3.98 2.69
CA GLN A 375 3.22 4.22 1.63
C GLN A 375 4.56 4.64 2.22
N THR A 376 4.51 5.52 3.21
CA THR A 376 5.70 5.97 3.93
C THR A 376 6.39 4.81 4.63
N VAL A 377 5.63 4.02 5.38
CA VAL A 377 6.11 2.89 6.16
C VAL A 377 6.69 1.80 5.28
N SER A 378 5.96 1.37 4.24
CA SER A 378 6.43 0.38 3.26
C SER A 378 7.73 0.82 2.59
N SER A 379 7.87 2.12 2.33
CA SER A 379 9.09 2.69 1.73
C SER A 379 10.23 2.81 2.73
N ILE A 380 9.97 3.26 3.97
CA ILE A 380 11.00 3.42 5.00
C ILE A 380 11.47 2.07 5.51
N TYR A 381 10.57 1.11 5.73
CA TYR A 381 10.91 -0.20 6.26
C TYR A 381 11.95 -0.89 5.38
N LYS A 382 11.72 -0.83 4.07
CA LYS A 382 12.63 -1.23 3.01
C LYS A 382 14.07 -0.72 3.17
N PHE A 383 14.24 0.50 3.71
CA PHE A 383 15.53 1.14 4.00
C PHE A 383 15.99 1.08 5.47
N SER A 384 15.08 0.82 6.41
CA SER A 384 15.34 0.87 7.85
C SER A 384 15.73 -0.46 8.48
N ALA A 385 15.71 -1.55 7.70
CA ALA A 385 16.12 -2.89 8.14
C ALA A 385 17.54 -2.94 8.74
N HIS A 386 18.33 -1.87 8.57
CA HIS A 386 19.64 -1.72 9.17
C HIS A 386 19.74 -0.54 10.16
N PRO A 387 20.12 -0.82 11.42
CA PRO A 387 20.11 0.15 12.52
C PRO A 387 21.16 1.28 12.41
N VAL A 388 22.08 1.20 11.44
CA VAL A 388 23.19 2.16 11.28
C VAL A 388 22.69 3.53 10.83
N ILE A 389 21.68 3.60 9.96
CA ILE A 389 21.12 4.86 9.47
C ILE A 389 20.49 5.67 10.62
N LEU A 390 19.85 4.97 11.56
CA LEU A 390 19.09 5.59 12.64
C LEU A 390 20.00 6.05 13.78
N SER A 391 20.95 5.20 14.18
CA SER A 391 21.85 5.45 15.33
C SER A 391 22.97 6.47 15.06
N SER A 392 23.40 6.62 13.80
CA SER A 392 24.51 7.52 13.43
C SER A 392 24.09 8.95 13.09
N SER A 393 22.77 9.22 13.01
CA SER A 393 22.20 10.57 12.84
C SER A 393 22.29 11.43 14.12
N GLY A 394 23.42 11.34 14.83
CA GLY A 394 23.72 12.13 16.02
C GLY A 394 23.47 13.62 15.75
N ARG A 395 22.52 14.19 16.50
CA ARG A 395 22.23 15.63 16.59
C ARG A 395 22.33 16.34 15.23
N SER A 396 21.37 16.05 14.36
CA SER A 396 21.07 16.81 13.16
C SER A 396 21.37 18.32 13.32
N LYS A 397 22.36 18.79 12.56
CA LYS A 397 22.64 20.21 12.31
C LYS A 397 21.67 20.79 11.26
N TYR A 398 20.44 20.30 11.14
CA TYR A 398 19.42 20.93 10.28
C TYR A 398 18.68 21.97 11.13
N PRO A 399 19.07 23.26 11.08
CA PRO A 399 18.48 24.30 11.89
C PRO A 399 17.19 24.76 11.19
N GLY A 400 16.03 24.24 11.60
CA GLY A 400 14.78 24.69 10.98
C GLY A 400 13.49 24.00 11.38
N VAL A 401 13.52 22.79 11.94
CA VAL A 401 12.27 22.08 12.29
C VAL A 401 11.73 22.61 13.62
N LYS A 402 10.94 23.68 13.56
CA LYS A 402 10.44 24.41 14.74
C LYS A 402 9.48 23.59 15.63
N ASN A 403 8.92 22.48 15.14
CA ASN A 403 7.86 21.71 15.83
C ASN A 403 8.07 20.18 15.79
N GLY A 404 9.28 19.67 15.50
CA GLY A 404 9.48 18.25 15.21
C GLY A 404 9.79 17.42 16.47
N LEU A 405 9.04 16.35 16.68
CA LEU A 405 9.50 15.23 17.52
C LEU A 405 10.89 14.76 17.06
N PRO A 406 11.71 14.16 17.95
CA PRO A 406 12.97 13.55 17.56
C PRO A 406 12.76 12.58 16.37
N ALA A 407 13.70 12.54 15.44
CA ALA A 407 13.65 11.61 14.30
C ALA A 407 13.42 10.16 14.77
N ASP A 408 14.05 9.78 15.88
CA ASP A 408 13.89 8.47 16.53
C ASP A 408 12.43 8.14 16.87
N THR A 409 11.61 9.12 17.25
CA THR A 409 10.19 8.90 17.54
C THR A 409 9.43 8.47 16.30
N TRP A 410 9.66 9.14 15.17
CA TRP A 410 9.03 8.80 13.90
C TRP A 410 9.49 7.44 13.40
N THR A 411 10.77 7.12 13.57
CA THR A 411 11.28 5.78 13.29
C THR A 411 10.56 4.70 14.10
N MET A 412 10.44 4.88 15.43
CA MET A 412 9.71 3.92 16.27
C MET A 412 8.23 3.81 15.86
N PHE A 413 7.62 4.91 15.45
CA PHE A 413 6.28 4.92 14.89
C PHE A 413 6.20 4.10 13.60
N TYR A 414 7.11 4.31 12.66
CA TYR A 414 7.11 3.57 11.39
C TYR A 414 7.40 2.09 11.57
N GLU A 415 8.28 1.71 12.51
CA GLU A 415 8.52 0.32 12.88
C GLU A 415 7.24 -0.37 13.41
N VAL A 416 6.50 0.31 14.29
CA VAL A 416 5.21 -0.18 14.80
C VAL A 416 4.18 -0.29 13.69
N ALA A 417 4.07 0.75 12.88
CA ALA A 417 3.15 0.84 11.76
C ALA A 417 3.40 -0.26 10.72
N ASP A 418 4.67 -0.56 10.41
CA ASP A 418 5.05 -1.61 9.47
C ASP A 418 4.61 -2.97 9.97
N HIS A 419 4.96 -3.27 11.23
CA HIS A 419 4.59 -4.52 11.86
C HIS A 419 3.07 -4.73 11.88
N VAL A 420 2.31 -3.67 12.18
CA VAL A 420 0.84 -3.69 12.14
C VAL A 420 0.36 -3.99 10.73
N LEU A 421 0.80 -3.23 9.72
CA LEU A 421 0.38 -3.43 8.34
C LEU A 421 0.73 -4.83 7.83
N GLU A 422 1.91 -5.34 8.16
CA GLU A 422 2.34 -6.70 7.83
C GLU A 422 1.41 -7.75 8.47
N CYS A 423 1.03 -7.57 9.74
CA CYS A 423 0.10 -8.46 10.43
C CYS A 423 -1.27 -8.49 9.76
N TYR A 424 -1.79 -7.34 9.32
CA TYR A 424 -3.06 -7.24 8.60
C TYR A 424 -2.98 -7.84 7.21
N GLN A 425 -1.96 -7.48 6.43
CA GLN A 425 -1.76 -7.98 5.06
C GLN A 425 -1.61 -9.49 5.01
N ARG A 426 -0.89 -10.07 5.98
CA ARG A 426 -0.71 -11.52 6.07
C ARG A 426 -1.82 -12.23 6.84
N GLY A 427 -2.82 -11.49 7.31
CA GLY A 427 -3.91 -12.00 8.14
C GLY A 427 -3.43 -12.66 9.44
N PHE A 428 -2.22 -12.41 9.93
CA PHE A 428 -1.66 -13.15 11.07
C PHE A 428 -2.42 -12.95 12.38
N GLY A 429 -3.38 -12.03 12.42
CA GLY A 429 -4.29 -11.86 13.56
C GLY A 429 -3.59 -11.90 14.91
N LEU A 430 -2.38 -11.32 15.05
CA LEU A 430 -1.51 -11.13 16.23
C LEU A 430 -1.47 -12.21 17.35
N TRP A 431 -2.03 -13.40 17.13
CA TRP A 431 -2.33 -14.37 18.18
C TRP A 431 -1.51 -15.65 18.11
N HIS A 432 -0.85 -15.94 16.99
CA HIS A 432 -0.23 -17.25 16.80
C HIS A 432 0.80 -17.61 17.89
N SER A 433 0.31 -18.52 18.74
CA SER A 433 0.88 -19.38 19.77
C SER A 433 1.48 -18.75 21.03
N GLN A 434 0.82 -19.07 22.15
CA GLN A 434 1.35 -18.94 23.50
C GLN A 434 2.53 -19.91 23.76
N ALA A 435 2.79 -20.87 22.86
CA ALA A 435 3.75 -21.93 23.08
C ALA A 435 5.20 -21.43 23.23
N GLU A 436 5.54 -20.21 22.77
CA GLU A 436 6.86 -19.59 23.02
C GLU A 436 6.82 -18.12 23.45
N GLY A 437 5.69 -17.65 24.01
CA GLY A 437 5.72 -16.53 24.95
C GLY A 437 6.16 -15.15 24.42
N ARG A 438 5.76 -14.73 23.21
CA ARG A 438 5.70 -13.29 22.85
C ARG A 438 4.93 -12.96 21.55
N ARG A 439 3.64 -12.57 21.65
CA ARG A 439 2.77 -12.08 20.53
C ARG A 439 3.43 -11.03 19.63
N PHE A 440 3.99 -10.00 20.27
CA PHE A 440 4.89 -9.04 19.65
C PHE A 440 6.33 -9.41 19.97
N SER A 441 7.22 -9.25 19.00
CA SER A 441 8.66 -9.30 19.25
C SER A 441 9.02 -8.36 20.41
N SER A 442 10.01 -8.74 21.23
CA SER A 442 10.36 -7.94 22.42
C SER A 442 10.76 -6.50 22.08
N TRP A 443 11.25 -6.26 20.86
CA TRP A 443 11.63 -4.93 20.39
C TRP A 443 10.42 -4.11 19.97
N ILE A 444 9.45 -4.69 19.23
CA ILE A 444 8.19 -4.00 18.88
C ILE A 444 7.41 -3.60 20.13
N ARG A 445 7.33 -4.48 21.15
CA ARG A 445 6.70 -4.12 22.43
C ARG A 445 7.31 -2.89 23.08
N LYS A 446 8.64 -2.80 23.09
CA LYS A 446 9.35 -1.62 23.62
C LYS A 446 9.02 -0.37 22.81
N ARG A 447 8.83 -0.48 21.49
CA ARG A 447 8.42 0.66 20.65
C ARG A 447 6.99 1.09 20.96
N PHE A 448 6.04 0.15 21.08
CA PHE A 448 4.69 0.44 21.53
C PHE A 448 4.71 1.15 22.90
N ALA A 449 5.38 0.56 23.90
CA ALA A 449 5.48 1.15 25.22
C ALA A 449 6.06 2.58 25.18
N PHE A 450 7.10 2.81 24.38
CA PHE A 450 7.67 4.14 24.18
C PHE A 450 6.67 5.14 23.59
N LEU A 451 5.95 4.78 22.52
CA LEU A 451 4.95 5.65 21.89
C LEU A 451 3.79 5.97 22.85
N ILE A 452 3.43 5.02 23.72
CA ILE A 452 2.40 5.21 24.73
C ILE A 452 2.85 6.13 25.84
N GLU A 453 4.03 5.93 26.43
CA GLU A 453 4.56 6.83 27.44
C GLU A 453 4.76 8.25 26.87
N LEU A 454 5.24 8.36 25.63
CA LEU A 454 5.29 9.64 24.93
C LEU A 454 3.89 10.29 24.81
N SER A 455 2.88 9.52 24.44
CA SER A 455 1.50 10.03 24.32
C SER A 455 0.95 10.49 25.66
N LEU A 456 1.18 9.72 26.73
CA LEU A 456 0.78 10.06 28.08
C LEU A 456 1.51 11.32 28.58
N ASP A 457 2.80 11.46 28.29
CA ASP A 457 3.59 12.65 28.62
C ASP A 457 3.09 13.89 27.87
N LEU A 458 2.74 13.77 26.59
CA LEU A 458 2.13 14.85 25.82
C LEU A 458 0.80 15.29 26.46
N LEU A 459 -0.05 14.33 26.87
CA LEU A 459 -1.32 14.62 27.54
C LEU A 459 -1.13 15.22 28.94
N ALA A 460 -0.14 14.76 29.71
CA ALA A 460 0.16 15.31 31.03
C ALA A 460 0.67 16.75 30.94
N ASN A 461 1.49 17.04 29.93
CA ASN A 461 2.04 18.38 29.68
C ASN A 461 1.03 19.34 29.05
N LYS A 462 -0.13 18.86 28.59
CA LYS A 462 -1.22 19.68 28.02
C LYS A 462 -1.59 20.85 28.94
N ASN A 463 -1.54 20.65 30.26
CA ASN A 463 -1.91 21.67 31.25
C ASN A 463 -0.84 22.75 31.49
N ASN A 464 0.40 22.54 31.04
CA ASN A 464 1.53 23.44 31.31
C ASN A 464 1.84 24.41 30.17
N ASN A 465 1.36 24.13 28.96
CA ASN A 465 1.64 24.93 27.76
C ASN A 465 0.49 25.91 27.48
N GLY A 466 0.76 27.01 26.75
CA GLY A 466 -0.27 27.98 26.36
C GLY A 466 -1.43 27.34 25.56
N PRO A 467 -2.61 27.98 25.49
CA PRO A 467 -3.84 27.35 25.00
C PRO A 467 -3.73 26.82 23.57
N ALA A 468 -3.12 27.57 22.63
CA ALA A 468 -2.97 27.11 21.24
C ALA A 468 -2.04 25.89 21.10
N SER A 469 -0.95 25.84 21.87
CA SER A 469 -0.04 24.68 21.90
C SER A 469 -0.60 23.49 22.65
N SER A 470 -1.53 23.73 23.59
CA SER A 470 -2.17 22.70 24.42
C SER A 470 -3.06 21.78 23.58
N ASP A 471 -3.87 22.36 22.68
CA ASP A 471 -4.75 21.57 21.82
C ASP A 471 -3.99 20.79 20.75
N GLU A 472 -2.97 21.38 20.12
CA GLU A 472 -2.10 20.69 19.15
C GLU A 472 -1.33 19.53 19.82
N THR A 473 -0.85 19.72 21.04
CA THR A 473 -0.19 18.66 21.83
C THR A 473 -1.16 17.53 22.13
N GLY A 474 -2.40 17.85 22.54
CA GLY A 474 -3.44 16.85 22.79
C GLY A 474 -3.85 16.09 21.53
N ALA A 475 -4.00 16.79 20.41
CA ALA A 475 -4.33 16.18 19.12
C ALA A 475 -3.20 15.30 18.59
N LEU A 476 -1.93 15.69 18.80
CA LEU A 476 -0.76 14.87 18.48
C LEU A 476 -0.70 13.61 19.34
N ALA A 477 -1.02 13.70 20.63
CA ALA A 477 -1.13 12.52 21.49
C ALA A 477 -2.26 11.59 21.03
N THR A 478 -3.44 12.14 20.71
CA THR A 478 -4.53 11.37 20.10
C THR A 478 -4.06 10.66 18.82
N PHE A 479 -3.29 11.33 17.96
CA PHE A 479 -2.73 10.71 16.77
C PHE A 479 -1.88 9.49 17.12
N PHE A 480 -0.90 9.59 18.03
CA PHE A 480 -0.10 8.41 18.38
C PHE A 480 -0.92 7.30 19.04
N ILE A 481 -1.89 7.63 19.89
CA ILE A 481 -2.78 6.64 20.52
C ILE A 481 -3.58 5.91 19.45
N ALA A 482 -4.22 6.64 18.54
CA ALA A 482 -4.96 6.09 17.41
C ALA A 482 -4.12 5.18 16.50
N GLN A 483 -2.82 5.46 16.40
CA GLN A 483 -1.91 4.79 15.47
C GLN A 483 -0.97 3.79 16.16
N SER A 484 -1.16 3.50 17.45
CA SER A 484 -0.34 2.52 18.18
C SER A 484 -1.11 1.75 19.26
N PHE A 485 -2.02 2.38 19.99
CA PHE A 485 -2.86 1.71 20.98
C PHE A 485 -4.14 1.16 20.38
N ASP A 486 -4.84 2.02 19.66
CA ASP A 486 -6.23 1.83 19.28
C ASP A 486 -6.39 1.38 17.83
N ILE A 487 -5.41 0.61 17.35
CA ILE A 487 -5.48 -0.01 16.03
C ILE A 487 -6.43 -1.19 16.09
N ASP A 488 -6.26 -2.11 17.03
CA ASP A 488 -7.12 -3.27 17.23
C ASP A 488 -7.11 -3.77 18.68
N CYS A 489 -7.89 -4.81 18.95
CA CYS A 489 -7.98 -5.42 20.28
C CYS A 489 -6.65 -6.03 20.76
N TYR A 490 -5.76 -6.46 19.85
CA TYR A 490 -4.48 -7.08 20.21
C TYR A 490 -3.41 -6.05 20.56
N THR A 491 -3.30 -4.95 19.80
CA THR A 491 -2.42 -3.82 20.17
C THR A 491 -2.84 -3.28 21.53
N LYS A 492 -4.16 -3.15 21.75
CA LYS A 492 -4.73 -2.72 23.03
C LYS A 492 -4.39 -3.70 24.16
N ALA A 493 -4.53 -5.00 23.93
CA ALA A 493 -4.21 -6.03 24.91
C ALA A 493 -2.72 -6.06 25.28
N ALA A 494 -1.83 -5.93 24.30
CA ALA A 494 -0.39 -5.89 24.55
C ALA A 494 0.01 -4.65 25.36
N ILE A 495 -0.59 -3.49 25.09
CA ILE A 495 -0.30 -2.29 25.87
C ILE A 495 -0.90 -2.38 27.28
N LYS A 496 -2.09 -2.97 27.45
CA LYS A 496 -2.64 -3.28 28.79
C LYS A 496 -1.66 -4.15 29.60
N GLU A 497 -1.02 -5.14 28.97
CA GLU A 497 0.01 -5.97 29.61
C GLU A 497 1.25 -5.16 30.02
N GLU A 498 1.74 -4.26 29.16
CA GLU A 498 2.90 -3.42 29.47
C GLU A 498 2.61 -2.41 30.60
N VAL A 499 1.42 -1.81 30.62
CA VAL A 499 0.99 -0.84 31.66
C VAL A 499 0.72 -1.51 33.01
N ARG A 500 0.35 -2.81 33.03
CA ARG A 500 0.06 -3.57 34.26
C ARG A 500 1.25 -3.69 35.22
N ASN A 501 2.46 -3.35 34.78
CA ASN A 501 3.65 -3.32 35.64
C ASN A 501 3.62 -2.17 36.68
N ASP A 502 2.68 -1.22 36.56
CA ASP A 502 2.51 -0.10 37.47
C ASP A 502 1.57 -0.41 38.67
N ASN A 503 1.47 0.52 39.63
CA ASN A 503 0.44 0.48 40.68
C ASN A 503 -0.96 0.50 40.03
N ARG A 504 -1.90 -0.35 40.48
CA ARG A 504 -3.28 -0.47 39.99
C ARG A 504 -4.00 0.88 39.79
N GLU A 505 -3.77 1.85 40.67
CA GLU A 505 -4.34 3.19 40.53
C GLU A 505 -3.76 3.96 39.32
N VAL A 506 -2.45 3.87 39.14
CA VAL A 506 -1.73 4.47 38.00
C VAL A 506 -2.14 3.79 36.70
N GLU A 507 -2.22 2.46 36.70
CA GLU A 507 -2.72 1.66 35.57
C GLU A 507 -4.12 2.10 35.17
N THR A 508 -5.05 2.18 36.12
CA THR A 508 -6.44 2.59 35.86
C THR A 508 -6.49 4.00 35.27
N ARG A 509 -5.68 4.93 35.78
CA ARG A 509 -5.60 6.30 35.27
C ARG A 509 -5.01 6.38 33.86
N LYS A 510 -3.91 5.66 33.59
CA LYS A 510 -3.29 5.59 32.27
C LYS A 510 -4.25 5.00 31.25
N LEU A 511 -4.88 3.87 31.55
CA LEU A 511 -5.85 3.21 30.66
C LEU A 511 -7.09 4.09 30.41
N HIS A 512 -7.59 4.77 31.44
CA HIS A 512 -8.69 5.72 31.26
C HIS A 512 -8.31 6.84 30.29
N LEU A 513 -7.13 7.43 30.45
CA LEU A 513 -6.64 8.50 29.57
C LEU A 513 -6.45 8.02 28.12
N LEU A 514 -5.87 6.83 27.92
CA LEU A 514 -5.74 6.23 26.59
C LEU A 514 -7.11 5.98 25.94
N ASN A 515 -8.08 5.47 26.70
CA ASN A 515 -9.44 5.25 26.20
C ASN A 515 -10.17 6.56 25.88
N THR A 516 -9.99 7.64 26.64
CA THR A 516 -10.61 8.94 26.30
C THR A 516 -10.08 9.52 24.98
N HIS A 517 -8.88 9.13 24.57
CA HIS A 517 -8.23 9.55 23.34
C HIS A 517 -8.22 8.47 22.25
N SER A 518 -8.94 7.36 22.45
CA SER A 518 -9.19 6.34 21.41
C SER A 518 -9.96 6.96 20.24
N MET A 519 -9.73 6.50 19.02
CA MET A 519 -10.44 6.96 17.82
C MET A 519 -11.95 6.77 17.91
N LEU A 520 -12.41 5.77 18.69
CA LEU A 520 -13.83 5.51 18.88
C LEU A 520 -14.53 6.65 19.64
N TYR A 521 -13.79 7.44 20.43
CA TYR A 521 -14.35 8.50 21.29
C TYR A 521 -13.79 9.89 21.02
N SER A 522 -12.60 9.95 20.42
CA SER A 522 -11.90 11.19 20.22
C SER A 522 -12.69 12.10 19.28
N PRO A 523 -12.93 13.37 19.64
CA PRO A 523 -13.50 14.35 18.73
C PRO A 523 -12.55 14.67 17.57
N VAL A 524 -11.25 14.42 17.75
CA VAL A 524 -10.22 14.60 16.74
C VAL A 524 -10.18 13.36 15.85
N LYS A 525 -10.55 13.51 14.58
CA LYS A 525 -10.46 12.45 13.57
C LYS A 525 -9.05 12.31 13.03
N VAL A 526 -8.51 11.09 12.96
CA VAL A 526 -7.23 10.85 12.29
C VAL A 526 -7.47 10.54 10.82
N LEU A 527 -7.03 11.44 9.94
CA LEU A 527 -7.15 11.31 8.50
C LEU A 527 -5.92 10.60 7.93
N ASN A 528 -6.12 9.74 6.94
CA ASN A 528 -5.06 8.99 6.24
C ASN A 528 -4.10 8.20 7.18
N GLY A 529 -4.59 7.81 8.36
CA GLY A 529 -3.86 6.98 9.31
C GLY A 529 -3.98 5.48 9.03
N LEU A 530 -3.23 4.68 9.79
CA LEU A 530 -3.19 3.22 9.76
C LEU A 530 -4.57 2.57 9.84
N TYR A 531 -5.51 3.12 10.60
CA TYR A 531 -6.88 2.61 10.63
C TYR A 531 -7.54 2.56 9.25
N ASN A 532 -7.38 3.64 8.47
CA ASN A 532 -7.93 3.76 7.13
C ASN A 532 -7.22 2.84 6.12
N LEU A 533 -5.99 2.43 6.43
CA LEU A 533 -5.12 1.65 5.57
C LEU A 533 -5.16 0.15 5.90
N ALA A 534 -5.42 -0.18 7.17
CA ALA A 534 -5.63 -1.53 7.67
C ALA A 534 -7.13 -1.85 7.57
N TYR A 535 -7.61 -2.02 6.34
CA TYR A 535 -8.96 -2.49 6.02
C TYR A 535 -8.88 -3.76 5.17
N LEU A 536 -10.01 -4.46 5.03
CA LEU A 536 -10.10 -5.66 4.19
C LEU A 536 -10.48 -5.26 2.76
N PRO A 537 -9.57 -5.37 1.76
CA PRO A 537 -9.87 -4.91 0.39
C PRO A 537 -11.07 -5.62 -0.23
N LEU A 538 -11.30 -6.89 0.13
CA LEU A 538 -12.45 -7.67 -0.30
C LEU A 538 -13.80 -7.00 0.06
N LEU A 539 -13.83 -6.21 1.13
CA LEU A 539 -15.05 -5.58 1.64
C LEU A 539 -15.18 -4.11 1.20
N ASP A 540 -14.28 -3.61 0.36
CA ASP A 540 -14.30 -2.20 -0.06
C ASP A 540 -15.52 -1.87 -0.93
N HIS A 541 -16.04 -2.86 -1.66
CA HIS A 541 -17.17 -2.69 -2.57
C HIS A 541 -18.45 -3.39 -2.10
N THR A 542 -18.35 -4.30 -1.14
CA THR A 542 -19.50 -5.04 -0.62
C THR A 542 -19.62 -4.84 0.89
N PRO A 543 -20.41 -3.85 1.35
CA PRO A 543 -20.52 -3.50 2.77
C PRO A 543 -21.49 -4.43 3.53
N PHE A 544 -21.64 -5.68 3.12
CA PHE A 544 -22.53 -6.64 3.77
C PHE A 544 -22.10 -8.09 3.54
N LEU A 545 -22.59 -8.97 4.42
CA LEU A 545 -22.59 -10.42 4.23
C LEU A 545 -24.03 -10.90 4.12
N ARG A 546 -24.24 -11.96 3.34
CA ARG A 546 -25.49 -12.72 3.32
C ARG A 546 -25.24 -14.12 3.80
N ARG A 547 -26.10 -14.62 4.68
CA ARG A 547 -26.17 -16.04 5.01
C ARG A 547 -27.44 -16.63 4.44
N PHE A 548 -27.29 -17.76 3.79
CA PHE A 548 -28.35 -18.56 3.22
C PHE A 548 -28.45 -19.83 4.05
N ASN A 549 -29.62 -20.09 4.62
CA ASN A 549 -29.91 -21.36 5.26
C ASN A 549 -30.88 -22.14 4.38
N SER A 550 -30.53 -23.37 4.01
CA SER A 550 -31.37 -24.21 3.18
C SER A 550 -31.11 -25.68 3.49
N GLY A 551 -32.16 -26.42 3.86
CA GLY A 551 -32.05 -27.83 4.27
C GLY A 551 -31.09 -28.04 5.46
N GLY A 552 -31.03 -27.07 6.37
CA GLY A 552 -30.13 -27.03 7.52
C GLY A 552 -28.65 -26.89 7.21
N LYS A 553 -28.31 -26.47 5.98
CA LYS A 553 -26.96 -26.08 5.59
C LYS A 553 -26.86 -24.58 5.46
N MET A 554 -25.80 -24.03 6.04
CA MET A 554 -25.50 -22.61 6.01
C MET A 554 -24.44 -22.30 4.96
N HIS A 555 -24.69 -21.27 4.16
CA HIS A 555 -23.76 -20.76 3.16
C HIS A 555 -23.62 -19.24 3.33
N ILE A 556 -22.39 -18.72 3.26
CA ILE A 556 -22.10 -17.29 3.35
C ILE A 556 -21.68 -16.77 1.97
N SER A 557 -22.18 -15.60 1.57
CA SER A 557 -21.75 -14.94 0.33
C SER A 557 -21.73 -13.40 0.48
N LEU A 558 -21.04 -12.75 -0.47
CA LEU A 558 -21.01 -11.29 -0.60
C LEU A 558 -22.18 -10.77 -1.44
N GLU A 559 -22.41 -11.34 -2.63
CA GLU A 559 -23.42 -10.79 -3.55
C GLU A 559 -24.28 -11.86 -4.24
N SER A 560 -23.69 -13.00 -4.58
CA SER A 560 -24.33 -14.07 -5.36
C SER A 560 -25.02 -15.11 -4.49
N LEU A 561 -26.07 -15.74 -5.04
CA LEU A 561 -26.62 -16.95 -4.47
C LEU A 561 -25.55 -18.06 -4.58
N PRO A 562 -25.20 -18.74 -3.48
CA PRO A 562 -24.18 -19.78 -3.49
C PRO A 562 -24.61 -20.92 -4.42
N GLY A 563 -23.74 -21.28 -5.37
CA GLY A 563 -23.91 -22.50 -6.18
C GLY A 563 -25.02 -22.48 -7.25
N LEU A 564 -25.50 -21.32 -7.69
CA LEU A 564 -26.34 -21.23 -8.91
C LEU A 564 -25.50 -21.24 -10.19
N SER A 565 -24.54 -22.15 -10.31
CA SER A 565 -24.19 -22.61 -11.65
C SER A 565 -25.42 -23.36 -12.19
N ASP A 566 -25.79 -23.12 -13.45
CA ASP A 566 -27.08 -23.51 -14.05
C ASP A 566 -27.52 -24.98 -13.83
N GLY A 567 -26.61 -25.87 -13.42
CA GLY A 567 -26.86 -27.29 -13.20
C GLY A 567 -27.61 -27.66 -11.91
N VAL A 568 -27.50 -26.90 -10.81
CA VAL A 568 -28.01 -27.36 -9.49
C VAL A 568 -29.50 -27.03 -9.28
N ILE A 569 -30.01 -25.98 -9.91
CA ILE A 569 -31.39 -25.50 -9.72
C ILE A 569 -32.42 -26.53 -10.20
N HIS A 570 -32.08 -27.34 -11.21
CA HIS A 570 -33.03 -28.21 -11.88
C HIS A 570 -33.39 -29.48 -11.11
N SER A 571 -32.70 -29.79 -10.00
CA SER A 571 -32.83 -31.12 -9.37
C SER A 571 -33.61 -31.15 -8.05
N ARG A 572 -33.95 -30.01 -7.42
CA ARG A 572 -34.49 -30.02 -6.04
C ARG A 572 -35.45 -28.86 -5.71
N SER A 573 -36.71 -28.98 -6.15
CA SER A 573 -37.83 -28.10 -5.77
C SER A 573 -38.07 -28.05 -4.25
N ASP A 574 -37.86 -29.16 -3.53
CA ASP A 574 -38.12 -29.27 -2.08
C ASP A 574 -37.22 -28.39 -1.21
N ILE A 575 -35.99 -28.13 -1.65
CA ILE A 575 -34.98 -27.42 -0.86
C ILE A 575 -35.27 -25.92 -0.71
N LEU A 576 -36.06 -25.37 -1.64
CA LEU A 576 -36.33 -23.95 -1.74
C LEU A 576 -37.48 -23.49 -0.83
N GLY A 577 -38.34 -24.42 -0.39
CA GLY A 577 -39.47 -24.10 0.51
C GLY A 577 -39.04 -23.64 1.91
N GLU A 578 -37.85 -24.06 2.36
CA GLU A 578 -37.30 -23.75 3.69
C GLU A 578 -36.12 -22.77 3.64
N MET A 579 -35.86 -22.17 2.47
CA MET A 579 -34.74 -21.27 2.31
C MET A 579 -34.96 -19.96 3.08
N THR A 580 -34.03 -19.60 3.96
CA THR A 580 -33.97 -18.28 4.60
C THR A 580 -32.72 -17.54 4.13
N VAL A 581 -32.84 -16.22 4.09
CA VAL A 581 -31.70 -15.34 3.81
C VAL A 581 -31.68 -14.25 4.88
N ASP A 582 -30.52 -14.06 5.48
CA ASP A 582 -30.28 -12.96 6.40
C ASP A 582 -29.10 -12.12 5.92
N THR A 583 -29.16 -10.83 6.19
CA THR A 583 -28.11 -9.86 5.82
C THR A 583 -27.47 -9.30 7.07
N MET A 584 -26.14 -9.19 7.08
CA MET A 584 -25.37 -8.46 8.07
C MET A 584 -24.69 -7.28 7.39
N LEU A 585 -24.97 -6.06 7.82
CA LEU A 585 -24.22 -4.89 7.37
C LEU A 585 -22.84 -4.92 8.06
N ILE A 586 -21.78 -4.78 7.27
CA ILE A 586 -20.41 -4.77 7.76
C ILE A 586 -19.72 -3.48 7.34
N ASP A 587 -18.81 -3.03 8.18
CA ASP A 587 -17.90 -1.93 7.85
C ASP A 587 -16.50 -2.48 7.64
N LYS A 588 -15.83 -2.05 6.56
CA LYS A 588 -14.52 -2.56 6.14
C LYS A 588 -13.41 -2.32 7.16
N HIS A 589 -13.62 -1.39 8.11
CA HIS A 589 -12.67 -1.10 9.18
C HIS A 589 -13.03 -1.78 10.50
N SER A 590 -14.23 -2.34 10.64
CA SER A 590 -14.70 -3.00 11.86
C SER A 590 -14.22 -4.45 11.97
N LEU A 591 -13.61 -4.98 10.91
CA LEU A 591 -13.24 -6.39 10.79
C LEU A 591 -11.73 -6.59 10.56
N ILE A 592 -11.26 -7.79 10.90
CA ILE A 592 -9.90 -8.29 10.68
C ILE A 592 -9.93 -9.75 10.20
N PHE A 593 -8.85 -10.19 9.56
CA PHE A 593 -8.62 -11.60 9.23
C PHE A 593 -7.76 -12.31 10.28
N LEU A 594 -8.22 -13.49 10.71
CA LEU A 594 -7.46 -14.42 11.53
C LEU A 594 -7.03 -15.61 10.66
N ARG A 595 -5.80 -15.55 10.15
CA ARG A 595 -5.21 -16.61 9.33
C ARG A 595 -4.97 -17.83 10.19
N CYS A 596 -5.62 -18.90 9.80
CA CYS A 596 -5.45 -20.24 10.32
C CYS A 596 -4.72 -21.03 9.24
N ARG A 597 -3.50 -21.50 9.54
CA ARG A 597 -2.72 -22.32 8.63
C ARG A 597 -2.28 -23.57 9.36
N PHE A 598 -2.81 -24.71 8.97
CA PHE A 598 -2.41 -25.98 9.56
C PHE A 598 -1.06 -26.48 8.97
N GLY A 599 -0.21 -27.08 9.81
CA GLY A 599 1.16 -27.51 9.52
C GLY A 599 1.87 -28.05 10.78
N ALA A 600 3.14 -28.43 10.68
CA ALA A 600 3.86 -29.16 11.76
C ALA A 600 3.93 -28.43 13.13
N LEU A 601 3.65 -27.12 13.19
CA LEU A 601 3.75 -26.28 14.39
C LEU A 601 2.51 -25.44 14.66
N SER A 602 1.42 -25.61 13.90
CA SER A 602 0.23 -24.77 14.03
C SER A 602 -0.79 -25.38 14.98
N GLU A 603 -1.44 -24.54 15.76
CA GLU A 603 -2.58 -24.92 16.59
C GLU A 603 -3.89 -24.85 15.77
N PRO A 604 -4.92 -25.64 16.12
CA PRO A 604 -6.26 -25.46 15.58
C PRO A 604 -6.77 -24.03 15.81
N PHE A 605 -7.75 -23.59 15.01
CA PHE A 605 -8.43 -22.32 15.26
C PHE A 605 -9.00 -22.28 16.68
N GLU A 606 -8.72 -21.23 17.45
CA GLU A 606 -9.22 -21.05 18.81
C GLU A 606 -9.99 -19.74 18.90
N VAL A 607 -11.23 -19.77 19.40
CA VAL A 607 -12.05 -18.56 19.59
C VAL A 607 -11.58 -17.68 20.76
N THR A 608 -10.84 -18.23 21.72
CA THR A 608 -10.45 -17.54 22.96
C THR A 608 -9.65 -16.27 22.68
N GLY A 609 -10.11 -15.13 23.21
CA GLY A 609 -9.43 -13.84 23.02
C GLY A 609 -9.69 -13.19 21.67
N HIS A 610 -10.51 -13.81 20.83
CA HIS A 610 -10.99 -13.30 19.56
C HIS A 610 -12.48 -12.98 19.61
N PHE A 611 -12.96 -12.23 18.62
CA PHE A 611 -14.39 -11.93 18.44
C PHE A 611 -14.84 -12.30 17.03
N PRO A 612 -14.74 -13.58 16.63
CA PRO A 612 -15.09 -14.04 15.28
C PRO A 612 -16.57 -13.80 14.98
N LEU A 613 -16.89 -13.47 13.73
CA LEU A 613 -18.27 -13.25 13.28
C LEU A 613 -19.05 -14.55 13.32
N LEU A 614 -20.07 -14.60 14.18
CA LEU A 614 -20.99 -15.72 14.28
C LEU A 614 -21.82 -15.81 12.99
N ALA A 615 -21.60 -16.85 12.20
CA ALA A 615 -22.42 -17.16 11.03
C ALA A 615 -23.79 -17.72 11.46
N GLY A 616 -23.79 -18.53 12.51
CA GLY A 616 -24.97 -19.15 13.13
C GLY A 616 -24.58 -20.41 13.88
N TYR A 617 -25.45 -21.42 13.88
CA TYR A 617 -25.19 -22.69 14.55
C TYR A 617 -25.37 -23.85 13.56
N ASP A 618 -24.56 -24.89 13.70
CA ASP A 618 -24.76 -26.13 12.97
C ASP A 618 -25.99 -26.85 13.52
N ASP A 619 -26.97 -27.12 12.66
CA ASP A 619 -28.28 -27.65 13.07
C ASP A 619 -28.20 -29.04 13.72
N LYS A 620 -27.14 -29.81 13.45
CA LYS A 620 -26.98 -31.17 13.97
C LYS A 620 -26.29 -31.20 15.32
N THR A 621 -25.25 -30.41 15.48
CA THR A 621 -24.38 -30.41 16.66
C THR A 621 -24.71 -29.28 17.63
N GLY A 622 -25.41 -28.24 17.17
CA GLY A 622 -25.68 -27.02 17.93
C GLY A 622 -24.44 -26.17 18.19
N LYS A 623 -23.31 -26.46 17.52
CA LYS A 623 -22.08 -25.70 17.68
C LYS A 623 -22.10 -24.41 16.90
N ALA A 624 -21.43 -23.39 17.42
CA ALA A 624 -21.26 -22.12 16.73
C ALA A 624 -20.41 -22.28 15.46
N LEU A 625 -20.88 -21.68 14.38
CA LEU A 625 -20.18 -21.57 13.11
C LEU A 625 -19.71 -20.13 12.94
N TYR A 626 -18.46 -19.95 12.51
CA TYR A 626 -17.85 -18.64 12.30
C TYR A 626 -17.57 -18.40 10.82
N VAL A 627 -17.77 -17.15 10.37
CA VAL A 627 -17.51 -16.79 8.98
C VAL A 627 -16.01 -16.89 8.69
N ALA A 628 -15.67 -17.67 7.67
CA ALA A 628 -14.32 -17.88 7.22
C ALA A 628 -14.17 -17.64 5.71
N LEU A 629 -12.94 -17.43 5.27
CA LEU A 629 -12.57 -17.25 3.88
C LEU A 629 -11.42 -18.17 3.50
N VAL A 630 -11.45 -18.63 2.26
CA VAL A 630 -10.37 -19.37 1.64
C VAL A 630 -9.82 -18.53 0.50
N HIS A 631 -8.52 -18.26 0.57
CA HIS A 631 -7.79 -17.58 -0.49
C HIS A 631 -7.21 -18.63 -1.44
N TRP A 632 -7.55 -18.54 -2.73
CA TRP A 632 -6.96 -19.34 -3.78
C TRP A 632 -6.18 -18.43 -4.72
N PRO A 633 -4.85 -18.34 -4.57
CA PRO A 633 -4.03 -17.52 -5.46
C PRO A 633 -4.04 -18.15 -6.86
N GLY A 634 -4.62 -17.44 -7.83
CA GLY A 634 -4.64 -17.83 -9.24
C GLY A 634 -3.58 -17.09 -10.05
N GLU A 635 -3.25 -17.57 -11.25
CA GLU A 635 -2.27 -16.91 -12.13
C GLU A 635 -2.76 -15.53 -12.63
N GLU A 636 -4.08 -15.36 -12.82
CA GLU A 636 -4.66 -14.13 -13.37
C GLU A 636 -5.40 -13.27 -12.33
N VAL A 637 -6.13 -13.90 -11.40
CA VAL A 637 -6.96 -13.20 -10.40
C VAL A 637 -6.96 -13.99 -9.08
N ASP A 638 -6.64 -13.29 -7.99
CA ASP A 638 -6.78 -13.81 -6.63
C ASP A 638 -8.27 -14.03 -6.29
N ARG A 639 -8.63 -15.28 -5.99
CA ARG A 639 -10.02 -15.65 -5.68
C ARG A 639 -10.21 -15.87 -4.19
N TRP A 640 -11.37 -15.45 -3.69
CA TRP A 640 -11.78 -15.59 -2.30
C TRP A 640 -13.12 -16.32 -2.22
N TYR A 641 -13.16 -17.40 -1.45
CA TYR A 641 -14.37 -18.19 -1.22
C TYR A 641 -14.80 -18.04 0.24
N LEU A 642 -16.07 -17.72 0.46
CA LEU A 642 -16.65 -17.65 1.81
C LEU A 642 -17.11 -19.05 2.26
N THR A 643 -16.91 -19.33 3.55
CA THR A 643 -17.32 -20.57 4.19
C THR A 643 -17.56 -20.36 5.69
N CYS A 644 -17.86 -21.45 6.41
CA CYS A 644 -18.04 -21.51 7.84
C CYS A 644 -17.05 -22.49 8.47
N VAL A 645 -16.56 -22.19 9.67
CA VAL A 645 -15.72 -23.09 10.48
C VAL A 645 -16.18 -23.14 11.94
N GLU A 646 -15.91 -24.24 12.62
CA GLU A 646 -16.14 -24.40 14.07
C GLU A 646 -14.89 -23.97 14.88
N ASP A 647 -15.07 -23.69 16.17
CA ASP A 647 -13.95 -23.63 17.11
C ASP A 647 -13.18 -24.96 17.15
N GLY A 648 -11.86 -24.90 17.13
CA GLY A 648 -10.97 -26.07 16.97
C GLY A 648 -10.79 -26.55 15.54
N ALA A 649 -11.26 -25.81 14.52
CA ALA A 649 -11.10 -26.21 13.13
C ALA A 649 -9.62 -26.20 12.69
N ILE A 650 -9.21 -27.29 12.03
CA ILE A 650 -7.89 -27.42 11.36
C ILE A 650 -8.00 -27.36 9.84
N LEU A 651 -9.22 -27.54 9.31
CA LEU A 651 -9.53 -27.57 7.88
C LEU A 651 -10.79 -26.73 7.66
N ALA A 652 -10.79 -25.91 6.63
CA ALA A 652 -11.98 -25.28 6.10
C ALA A 652 -12.42 -26.00 4.83
N ARG A 653 -13.72 -26.16 4.64
CA ARG A 653 -14.30 -26.74 3.41
C ARG A 653 -15.05 -25.65 2.69
N TYR A 654 -14.73 -25.37 1.44
CA TYR A 654 -15.37 -24.32 0.66
C TYR A 654 -15.91 -24.88 -0.65
N ILE A 655 -16.86 -24.18 -1.25
CA ILE A 655 -17.41 -24.53 -2.55
C ILE A 655 -16.73 -23.63 -3.58
N ASP A 656 -16.10 -24.23 -4.59
CA ASP A 656 -15.44 -23.48 -5.65
C ASP A 656 -16.43 -23.00 -6.73
N GLU A 657 -15.90 -22.38 -7.80
CA GLU A 657 -16.72 -21.86 -8.91
C GLU A 657 -17.45 -22.95 -9.71
N VAL A 658 -17.02 -24.21 -9.62
CA VAL A 658 -17.64 -25.35 -10.30
C VAL A 658 -18.75 -25.96 -9.42
N GLY A 659 -18.84 -25.54 -8.16
CA GLY A 659 -19.75 -26.12 -7.18
C GLY A 659 -19.16 -27.33 -6.45
N GLU A 660 -17.86 -27.60 -6.60
CA GLU A 660 -17.18 -28.70 -5.92
C GLU A 660 -16.72 -28.28 -4.52
N GLU A 661 -16.95 -29.15 -3.55
CA GLU A 661 -16.49 -28.95 -2.18
C GLU A 661 -15.01 -29.31 -2.06
N LYS A 662 -14.17 -28.33 -1.73
CA LYS A 662 -12.72 -28.47 -1.57
C LYS A 662 -12.30 -28.21 -0.13
N PRO A 663 -11.47 -29.08 0.48
CA PRO A 663 -10.85 -28.80 1.76
C PRO A 663 -9.58 -27.94 1.58
N THR A 664 -9.27 -27.12 2.56
CA THR A 664 -8.00 -26.39 2.68
C THR A 664 -7.55 -26.37 4.14
N GLU A 665 -6.22 -26.46 4.34
CA GLU A 665 -5.56 -26.26 5.63
C GLU A 665 -5.28 -24.78 5.91
N GLU A 666 -5.42 -23.92 4.90
CA GLU A 666 -5.19 -22.48 5.01
C GLU A 666 -6.49 -21.72 4.75
N PHE A 667 -6.95 -21.00 5.77
CA PHE A 667 -8.17 -20.21 5.74
C PHE A 667 -8.06 -19.00 6.70
N PHE A 668 -9.02 -18.08 6.62
CA PHE A 668 -9.04 -16.83 7.37
C PHE A 668 -10.39 -16.68 8.06
N VAL A 669 -10.44 -16.55 9.38
CA VAL A 669 -11.70 -16.29 10.11
C VAL A 669 -11.91 -14.78 10.22
N LEU A 670 -13.10 -14.29 9.89
CA LEU A 670 -13.46 -12.89 10.13
C LEU A 670 -13.74 -12.66 11.60
N ALA A 671 -13.14 -11.63 12.17
CA ALA A 671 -13.39 -11.22 13.55
C ALA A 671 -13.54 -9.71 13.67
N LEU A 672 -14.19 -9.27 14.75
CA LEU A 672 -14.22 -7.85 15.10
C LEU A 672 -12.79 -7.37 15.38
N ARG A 673 -12.49 -6.20 14.85
CA ARG A 673 -11.22 -5.51 15.04
C ARG A 673 -11.01 -5.08 16.49
N HIS A 674 -12.08 -4.63 17.15
CA HIS A 674 -12.04 -4.15 18.52
C HIS A 674 -12.87 -5.04 19.45
N ASP A 675 -12.50 -5.06 20.72
CA ASP A 675 -13.29 -5.74 21.75
C ASP A 675 -14.63 -5.01 21.89
N PRO A 676 -15.79 -5.70 21.81
CA PRO A 676 -17.09 -5.06 22.03
C PRO A 676 -17.19 -4.30 23.36
N SER A 677 -16.43 -4.72 24.38
CA SER A 677 -16.38 -4.05 25.68
C SER A 677 -15.58 -2.73 25.66
N ASP A 678 -14.80 -2.49 24.61
CA ASP A 678 -14.14 -1.21 24.41
C ASP A 678 -15.14 -0.13 24.00
N ILE A 679 -16.36 -0.49 23.58
CA ILE A 679 -17.47 0.42 23.28
C ILE A 679 -17.98 1.07 24.58
N VAL A 680 -17.99 2.40 24.65
CA VAL A 680 -18.48 3.18 25.80
C VAL A 680 -19.93 3.60 25.52
N PRO A 681 -20.80 3.66 26.54
CA PRO A 681 -22.17 4.11 26.37
C PRO A 681 -22.31 5.49 25.68
N PRO A 682 -23.37 5.70 24.88
CA PRO A 682 -24.47 4.77 24.64
C PRO A 682 -24.05 3.67 23.67
N TYR A 683 -24.28 2.42 24.07
CA TYR A 683 -24.09 1.28 23.17
C TYR A 683 -25.03 1.43 21.97
N PRO A 684 -24.61 1.00 20.76
CA PRO A 684 -25.51 0.87 19.63
C PRO A 684 -26.77 0.13 20.07
N GLN A 685 -27.94 0.70 19.82
CA GLN A 685 -29.18 0.02 20.17
C GLN A 685 -29.27 -1.26 19.37
N THR A 686 -29.38 -2.40 20.06
CA THR A 686 -29.66 -3.67 19.41
C THR A 686 -31.06 -3.60 18.81
N HIS A 687 -31.16 -3.80 17.50
CA HIS A 687 -32.43 -3.84 16.78
C HIS A 687 -33.32 -4.96 17.32
N LYS A 688 -34.65 -4.74 17.32
CA LYS A 688 -35.59 -5.72 17.91
C LYS A 688 -35.64 -7.05 17.15
N GLY A 689 -35.14 -7.09 15.91
CA GLY A 689 -34.99 -8.30 15.08
C GLY A 689 -33.56 -8.80 14.93
N ALA A 690 -32.59 -8.24 15.65
CA ALA A 690 -31.19 -8.64 15.56
C ALA A 690 -31.00 -10.12 15.96
N MET A 691 -30.41 -10.90 15.07
CA MET A 691 -30.06 -12.31 15.28
C MET A 691 -28.55 -12.48 15.38
N ASP A 692 -28.13 -13.47 16.18
CA ASP A 692 -26.75 -13.93 16.30
C ASP A 692 -25.71 -12.79 16.39
N PRO A 693 -25.85 -11.88 17.37
CA PRO A 693 -25.03 -10.68 17.44
C PRO A 693 -23.56 -11.02 17.75
N THR A 694 -22.66 -10.40 17.00
CA THR A 694 -21.23 -10.33 17.30
C THR A 694 -20.86 -8.87 17.57
N GLY A 695 -20.93 -8.47 18.84
CA GLY A 695 -20.72 -7.08 19.25
C GLY A 695 -21.75 -6.13 18.62
N PRO A 696 -21.34 -5.09 17.88
CA PRO A 696 -22.27 -4.19 17.19
C PRO A 696 -22.87 -4.81 15.92
N LEU A 697 -22.27 -5.88 15.38
CA LEU A 697 -22.73 -6.52 14.15
C LEU A 697 -23.76 -7.60 14.45
N HIS A 698 -24.77 -7.73 13.61
CA HIS A 698 -25.85 -8.69 13.78
C HIS A 698 -26.51 -8.99 12.43
N TRP A 699 -27.19 -10.12 12.36
CA TRP A 699 -27.98 -10.51 11.19
C TRP A 699 -29.40 -9.97 11.30
N LEU A 700 -29.96 -9.54 10.17
CA LEU A 700 -31.37 -9.20 10.04
C LEU A 700 -32.03 -10.09 8.99
N PRO A 701 -33.26 -10.59 9.25
CA PRO A 701 -34.01 -11.34 8.26
C PRO A 701 -34.21 -10.56 6.96
N PHE A 702 -33.88 -11.17 5.83
CA PHE A 702 -34.16 -10.63 4.49
C PHE A 702 -35.28 -11.41 3.79
N TRP A 703 -35.23 -12.75 3.86
CA TRP A 703 -36.17 -13.65 3.20
C TRP A 703 -36.54 -14.82 4.12
N PRO A 704 -37.81 -15.31 4.13
CA PRO A 704 -38.93 -15.00 3.23
C PRO A 704 -39.66 -13.69 3.54
N LYS A 705 -39.37 -13.08 4.68
CA LYS A 705 -39.95 -11.80 5.09
C LYS A 705 -38.84 -10.89 5.59
N LYS A 706 -38.67 -9.77 4.90
CA LYS A 706 -37.70 -8.73 5.25
C LYS A 706 -38.05 -8.10 6.60
N ASP A 707 -37.04 -7.90 7.44
CA ASP A 707 -37.20 -7.27 8.75
C ASP A 707 -37.76 -5.84 8.60
N PRO A 708 -38.72 -5.39 9.44
CA PRO A 708 -39.23 -4.02 9.39
C PRO A 708 -38.17 -2.95 9.66
N GLU A 709 -37.11 -3.29 10.42
CA GLU A 709 -35.96 -2.44 10.71
C GLU A 709 -34.74 -2.80 9.83
N TYR A 710 -34.96 -3.46 8.69
CA TYR A 710 -33.90 -3.74 7.73
C TYR A 710 -33.19 -2.47 7.28
N PHE A 711 -31.90 -2.59 7.00
CA PHE A 711 -31.01 -1.49 6.64
C PHE A 711 -31.57 -0.62 5.49
N GLU A 712 -31.68 0.69 5.72
CA GLU A 712 -31.96 1.69 4.68
C GLU A 712 -30.66 2.18 4.01
N ASP A 713 -29.78 1.26 3.62
CA ASP A 713 -28.50 1.59 2.99
C ASP A 713 -28.63 1.56 1.45
N GLU A 714 -28.42 2.71 0.82
CA GLU A 714 -28.50 2.87 -0.64
C GLU A 714 -27.54 1.92 -1.38
N ARG A 715 -26.41 1.55 -0.76
CA ARG A 715 -25.43 0.61 -1.33
C ARG A 715 -26.01 -0.80 -1.49
N LEU A 716 -26.98 -1.19 -0.66
CA LEU A 716 -27.64 -2.49 -0.71
C LEU A 716 -28.74 -2.55 -1.75
N ARG A 717 -29.39 -1.42 -2.09
CA ARG A 717 -30.65 -1.40 -2.83
C ARG A 717 -30.61 -2.25 -4.11
N LYS A 718 -29.60 -2.06 -4.95
CA LYS A 718 -29.46 -2.81 -6.21
C LYS A 718 -29.26 -4.31 -5.98
N ALA A 719 -28.44 -4.67 -5.00
CA ALA A 719 -28.16 -6.07 -4.67
C ALA A 719 -29.37 -6.74 -4.01
N ASP A 720 -30.15 -6.01 -3.22
CA ASP A 720 -31.39 -6.45 -2.59
C ASP A 720 -32.49 -6.66 -3.64
N GLU A 721 -32.73 -5.69 -4.52
CA GLU A 721 -33.72 -5.81 -5.61
C GLU A 721 -33.40 -6.99 -6.53
N ALA A 722 -32.13 -7.18 -6.89
CA ALA A 722 -31.70 -8.28 -7.73
C ALA A 722 -31.93 -9.64 -7.04
N LEU A 723 -31.55 -9.76 -5.76
CA LEU A 723 -31.74 -10.99 -5.00
C LEU A 723 -33.22 -11.29 -4.76
N GLU A 724 -34.01 -10.30 -4.35
CA GLU A 724 -35.44 -10.44 -4.12
C GLU A 724 -36.16 -10.87 -5.41
N SER A 725 -35.80 -10.27 -6.55
CA SER A 725 -36.33 -10.67 -7.86
C SER A 725 -36.04 -12.15 -8.17
N ILE A 726 -34.82 -12.63 -7.91
CA ILE A 726 -34.45 -14.03 -8.11
C ILE A 726 -35.24 -14.94 -7.15
N LEU A 727 -35.29 -14.62 -5.86
CA LEU A 727 -35.99 -15.42 -4.85
C LEU A 727 -37.50 -15.51 -5.13
N VAL A 728 -38.13 -14.40 -5.54
CA VAL A 728 -39.54 -14.37 -5.96
C VAL A 728 -39.75 -15.17 -7.23
N GLY A 729 -38.83 -15.10 -8.20
CA GLY A 729 -38.86 -15.91 -9.41
C GLY A 729 -38.86 -17.40 -9.10
N ILE A 730 -37.92 -17.83 -8.26
CA ILE A 730 -37.78 -19.22 -7.80
C ILE A 730 -39.03 -19.68 -7.04
N GLN A 731 -39.56 -18.85 -6.13
CA GLN A 731 -40.78 -19.19 -5.38
C GLN A 731 -41.99 -19.39 -6.32
N LYS A 732 -42.13 -18.55 -7.35
CA LYS A 732 -43.21 -18.67 -8.34
C LYS A 732 -43.08 -19.94 -9.18
N GLU A 733 -41.86 -20.30 -9.59
CA GLU A 733 -41.60 -21.52 -10.36
C GLU A 733 -41.93 -22.78 -9.55
N ASN A 734 -41.56 -22.83 -8.27
CA ASN A 734 -41.92 -23.95 -7.38
C ASN A 734 -43.44 -24.09 -7.18
N VAL A 735 -44.16 -22.96 -7.11
CA VAL A 735 -45.63 -22.98 -7.03
C VAL A 735 -46.25 -23.53 -8.31
N LEU A 736 -45.64 -23.28 -9.48
CA LEU A 736 -46.09 -23.86 -10.74
C LEU A 736 -45.80 -25.36 -10.82
N LEU A 737 -44.58 -25.80 -10.48
CA LEU A 737 -44.17 -27.21 -10.54
C LEU A 737 -44.97 -28.09 -9.55
N SER A 738 -45.16 -27.64 -8.31
CA SER A 738 -45.98 -28.37 -7.32
C SER A 738 -47.47 -28.44 -7.67
N GLY A 739 -47.94 -27.60 -8.61
CA GLY A 739 -49.29 -27.66 -9.16
C GLY A 739 -49.49 -28.84 -10.12
N PHE A 740 -48.46 -29.22 -10.88
CA PHE A 740 -48.52 -30.32 -11.85
C PHE A 740 -48.50 -31.70 -11.17
N GLU A 741 -47.72 -31.86 -10.10
CA GLU A 741 -47.63 -33.15 -9.38
C GLU A 741 -48.96 -33.58 -8.74
N LYS A 742 -49.81 -32.62 -8.34
CA LYS A 742 -51.13 -32.92 -7.75
C LYS A 742 -52.20 -33.33 -8.75
N GLU A 743 -52.02 -33.07 -10.05
CA GLU A 743 -52.99 -33.50 -11.07
C GLU A 743 -52.72 -34.92 -11.59
N GLU A 744 -51.47 -35.38 -11.59
CA GLU A 744 -51.13 -36.74 -12.09
C GLU A 744 -51.45 -37.86 -11.08
N GLU A 745 -51.34 -37.63 -9.77
CA GLU A 745 -51.73 -38.63 -8.75
C GLU A 745 -53.25 -38.89 -8.70
N GLY A 746 -54.08 -38.02 -9.30
CA GLY A 746 -55.53 -38.18 -9.39
C GLY A 746 -56.03 -38.94 -10.62
N GLN A 747 -55.19 -39.17 -11.64
CA GLN A 747 -55.62 -39.74 -12.93
C GLN A 747 -55.03 -41.10 -13.29
N PHE A 748 -54.03 -41.61 -12.57
CA PHE A 748 -53.44 -42.94 -12.84
C PHE A 748 -54.05 -44.12 -12.06
N SER A 749 -55.12 -43.90 -11.28
CA SER A 749 -55.83 -44.95 -10.54
C SER A 749 -56.80 -45.80 -11.39
N TRP A 750 -56.88 -45.61 -12.71
CA TRP A 750 -57.86 -46.30 -13.57
C TRP A 750 -57.27 -47.23 -14.64
N PHE A 751 -55.96 -47.51 -14.62
CA PHE A 751 -55.31 -48.30 -15.69
C PHE A 751 -54.52 -49.55 -15.24
N GLU A 752 -54.56 -49.95 -13.97
CA GLU A 752 -53.80 -51.13 -13.49
C GLU A 752 -54.63 -52.43 -13.36
N ASP A 753 -55.93 -52.45 -13.67
CA ASP A 753 -56.76 -53.65 -13.48
C ASP A 753 -56.98 -54.54 -14.74
N ASP A 754 -56.42 -54.22 -15.92
CA ASP A 754 -56.81 -54.90 -17.18
C ASP A 754 -55.68 -55.55 -18.01
N LEU A 755 -54.47 -55.73 -17.46
CA LEU A 755 -53.36 -56.38 -18.19
C LEU A 755 -52.68 -57.50 -17.39
N GLU A 756 -53.49 -58.43 -16.87
CA GLU A 756 -53.01 -59.70 -16.33
C GLU A 756 -53.72 -60.89 -16.99
N GLU A 757 -53.59 -61.03 -18.32
CA GLU A 757 -53.74 -62.33 -18.94
C GLU A 757 -53.06 -62.38 -20.32
N LYS A 758 -52.25 -63.43 -20.50
CA LYS A 758 -51.93 -64.16 -21.75
C LYS A 758 -50.50 -64.03 -22.29
N TYR A 759 -49.90 -65.22 -22.44
CA TYR A 759 -48.62 -65.61 -23.05
C TYR A 759 -47.41 -65.47 -22.11
N GLY A 760 -46.71 -66.54 -21.72
CA GLY A 760 -46.59 -67.88 -22.28
C GLY A 760 -45.11 -68.17 -22.53
N ASP A 761 -44.65 -69.30 -22.00
CA ASP A 761 -43.31 -69.88 -22.14
C ASP A 761 -42.66 -69.67 -23.52
N ASP A 762 -41.35 -69.39 -23.52
CA ASP A 762 -40.36 -70.29 -24.18
C ASP A 762 -38.93 -69.69 -24.11
N ASP A 763 -38.08 -70.44 -23.39
CA ASP A 763 -36.78 -70.95 -23.83
C ASP A 763 -35.62 -70.06 -24.34
N GLN A 764 -34.48 -70.30 -23.63
CA GLN A 764 -33.15 -70.64 -24.14
C GLN A 764 -32.09 -69.55 -24.46
N LEU A 765 -30.95 -69.77 -23.77
CA LEU A 765 -29.55 -69.69 -24.23
C LEU A 765 -29.08 -68.42 -24.98
N ILE A 766 -28.06 -67.77 -24.40
CA ILE A 766 -26.65 -67.86 -24.83
C ILE A 766 -25.79 -67.09 -23.81
N CYS A 767 -24.87 -67.79 -23.14
CA CYS A 767 -23.65 -67.22 -22.59
C CYS A 767 -22.58 -67.28 -23.68
N ALA A 768 -21.89 -66.18 -23.94
CA ALA A 768 -20.61 -66.17 -24.66
C ALA A 768 -19.79 -64.93 -24.27
N ASP A 769 -18.69 -65.20 -23.57
CA ASP A 769 -17.31 -64.74 -23.82
C ASP A 769 -17.07 -63.40 -24.54
N ALA A 770 -16.23 -62.55 -23.93
CA ALA A 770 -14.94 -62.21 -24.52
C ALA A 770 -14.03 -61.52 -23.50
N ALA A 771 -12.87 -62.14 -23.28
CA ALA A 771 -11.70 -61.61 -22.60
C ALA A 771 -10.71 -60.97 -23.60
N ALA A 772 -9.78 -60.20 -23.04
CA ALA A 772 -8.39 -59.98 -23.48
C ALA A 772 -8.07 -59.04 -24.67
N ALA A 773 -7.27 -58.02 -24.35
CA ALA A 773 -6.01 -57.62 -25.02
C ALA A 773 -5.39 -56.50 -24.15
N GLU A 774 -4.37 -56.73 -23.32
CA GLU A 774 -2.93 -56.87 -23.66
C GLU A 774 -2.39 -55.82 -24.64
N GLY A 775 -1.37 -55.09 -24.18
CA GLY A 775 -0.60 -54.09 -24.93
C GLY A 775 0.44 -53.42 -24.02
N GLU A 776 1.49 -54.16 -23.69
CA GLU A 776 2.72 -53.72 -23.02
C GLU A 776 3.60 -52.81 -23.91
N ASN A 777 4.63 -52.23 -23.25
CA ASN A 777 5.87 -51.59 -23.76
C ASN A 777 5.78 -50.06 -23.92
N GLU A 778 6.73 -49.22 -23.47
CA GLU A 778 8.17 -49.42 -23.23
C GLU A 778 8.68 -48.60 -22.02
N GLU A 779 9.76 -49.13 -21.44
CA GLU A 779 10.68 -48.50 -20.51
C GLU A 779 11.36 -47.26 -21.11
N GLY A 780 11.72 -46.31 -20.25
CA GLY A 780 12.58 -45.18 -20.59
C GLY A 780 12.89 -44.35 -19.35
N GLU A 781 13.93 -44.76 -18.63
CA GLU A 781 14.67 -43.93 -17.68
C GLU A 781 15.07 -42.60 -18.36
N ASP A 782 14.84 -41.48 -17.70
CA ASP A 782 15.90 -40.48 -17.56
C ASP A 782 15.63 -39.54 -16.38
N ASP A 783 16.73 -39.37 -15.67
CA ASP A 783 17.02 -38.56 -14.50
C ASP A 783 16.89 -37.07 -14.84
N ASP A 784 16.07 -36.31 -14.10
CA ASP A 784 16.29 -34.87 -13.93
C ASP A 784 15.46 -34.33 -12.76
N THR A 785 16.11 -34.26 -11.60
CA THR A 785 15.70 -33.43 -10.48
C THR A 785 15.72 -31.95 -10.86
N VAL A 786 14.62 -31.45 -11.44
CA VAL A 786 14.40 -30.02 -11.61
C VAL A 786 14.00 -29.41 -10.27
N THR A 787 14.96 -28.69 -9.68
CA THR A 787 14.75 -27.85 -8.51
C THR A 787 13.93 -26.62 -8.96
N LEU A 788 12.62 -26.65 -8.75
CA LEU A 788 11.76 -25.47 -8.92
C LEU A 788 12.11 -24.42 -7.86
N ARG A 789 12.96 -23.45 -8.26
CA ARG A 789 13.13 -22.18 -7.55
C ARG A 789 11.80 -21.43 -7.59
N GLY A 790 11.13 -21.36 -6.44
CA GLY A 790 10.00 -20.45 -6.22
C GLY A 790 10.46 -19.00 -6.34
N PHE A 791 9.76 -18.24 -7.18
CA PHE A 791 9.76 -16.79 -7.18
C PHE A 791 8.57 -16.33 -6.34
N TYR A 792 8.85 -15.51 -5.33
CA TYR A 792 7.93 -14.63 -4.61
C TYR A 792 8.40 -13.19 -4.79
#